data_AF-A0A9N7Z1H6-F1
#
_entry.id   AF-A0A9N7Z1H6-F1
#
_cell.length_a   1.000
_cell.length_b   1.000
_cell.length_c   1.000
_cell.angle_alpha   90.00
_cell.angle_beta   90.00
_cell.angle_gamma   90.00
#
_symmetry.space_group_name_H-M   'P 1'
#
loop_
_entity.id
_entity.type
_entity.pdbx_description
1 polymer ?
#
loop_
_entity_poly.entity_id
_entity_poly.type
_entity_poly.pdbx_seq_one_letter_code
_entity_poly.pdbx_strand_id
1 'polypeptide(L)'
;MKQTRWPLYSHKPFLLAWNAPTQECAPRHRVTLSLDQFDIVASPNEGFVRQNLTIFYKERLGLYPYYKRDGTAVNGGLPQLASLAQHYEKMPGGVQKYIREPDAKGLAVLDWEEWRPLWIRNWDSKDVYRNKSREILAKKNPGWTPDQVAKVAQQEFESSARKFMLETLKLAKSLRPNQLWGFYLFPDCYNHDYRNGLKNYTGRCPSVEMDRNDQLNWLWMECTAFFPSIYMGSVLRSSNYGRLFVRNRVKEAMRLASVGDGLANPVFVYTRPTYMNQMTLLSEMDLVSTIGESVALGAAGIIFWGESSYASSEESCSILNRYLQGLLGQYLLNVSTAAEHCSQVMCKSHGRCLRRVPDRDVYLHLSPLTHSITSQGGQLKVTGAPGQAELTLYHTHFQCQCYHGVSEVALDKMNFLRNRLVVLGLVLLATLLLYLLLPSIRQGSMEPSLEAQRMGLMATSPPPVPTINVAGRQILPRLQVVLLHGQAFTSKTWEELGTMALLASHGYQALAMDLPGYGKSPDSEALKTDQSRVDLLSRFMESLGVRSAVLLSPSMSGRYSIPFFMKNSAQLHGFIPIAPVGTRSYTPQQYQSIETPTLIVFGALDTNLGAQSHKNLIQLPNHSVLKLEGARHACYMDKPREFHQGLIEFLSKLKREELQRKMGPEYARTPNLGATGSNPDTHIPASPDTCTREERINHTMLPDKEGPGIGGRRSPGGEDPSVGLFRDYLRLKTVHPQPDYDAALRFLDRIADELELPMKKIEIFPGRVVSIMTWEGTNPSLKSILLNSHTDVVPVYQEHWKYDAFSAFRDAEGNIYARGSQDMKCVTIQYIQAVRRLKAEGRKLMRTVHLMFVPDEEVGGHKGMETFVKHPEFKTLNIGFALDEGLANPGEAFTVFYGERNPWWITVNCPGSPGHGSRFVENTAAEKLRQVINSFLDFREKEKQRLNTSECFTLGDVTTVNMTMVKGGVAYNVIPAEMDVSFDLRIPPTVNLQEFEGQIKQWCKEAGEDVTYKFAQKHMNQNLTSTKENDPWWSTFSAACKAMNMTLEKEIFPAATDSRFIRAVGIPAIGFSPMNRTPILLHDHNEYLNEQVFLKGISIYEKLIPTLASVPAFPDEA
;
A
#
# COMPACT_ATOMS: atom_id res chain seq x y z
N MET A 1 10.11 4.88 -5.47
CA MET A 1 8.99 5.57 -4.77
C MET A 1 8.34 6.57 -5.74
N LYS A 2 7.06 6.94 -5.58
CA LYS A 2 6.42 7.95 -6.45
C LYS A 2 7.04 9.34 -6.26
N GLN A 3 7.49 9.98 -7.34
CA GLN A 3 7.96 11.38 -7.33
C GLN A 3 6.88 12.34 -6.84
N THR A 4 7.27 13.49 -6.28
CA THR A 4 6.34 14.53 -5.82
C THR A 4 6.61 15.88 -6.49
N ARG A 5 5.70 16.84 -6.33
CA ARG A 5 5.87 18.21 -6.85
C ARG A 5 7.03 18.91 -6.11
N TRP A 6 7.71 19.83 -6.81
CA TRP A 6 8.65 20.76 -6.19
C TRP A 6 7.97 21.58 -5.08
N PRO A 7 8.70 21.97 -4.03
CA PRO A 7 8.15 22.78 -2.93
C PRO A 7 7.75 24.18 -3.39
N LEU A 8 6.84 24.83 -2.64
CA LEU A 8 6.36 26.18 -2.94
C LEU A 8 7.47 27.25 -2.88
N TYR A 9 8.49 27.02 -2.07
CA TYR A 9 9.69 27.87 -1.98
C TYR A 9 10.94 27.03 -2.24
N SER A 10 11.93 27.59 -2.95
CA SER A 10 13.15 26.87 -3.28
C SER A 10 13.92 26.47 -2.01
N HIS A 11 14.54 25.28 -2.05
CA HIS A 11 15.31 24.69 -0.94
C HIS A 11 14.54 24.46 0.38
N LYS A 12 13.21 24.66 0.43
CA LYS A 12 12.35 24.37 1.58
C LYS A 12 11.62 23.02 1.39
N PRO A 13 12.19 21.87 1.79
CA PRO A 13 11.56 20.56 1.59
C PRO A 13 10.36 20.33 2.51
N PHE A 14 10.24 21.12 3.57
CA PHE A 14 9.17 21.13 4.57
C PHE A 14 8.82 22.59 4.89
N LEU A 15 7.55 22.96 4.77
CA LEU A 15 7.04 24.33 4.91
C LEU A 15 6.32 24.55 6.23
N LEU A 16 6.54 25.69 6.87
CA LEU A 16 5.86 26.12 8.09
C LEU A 16 4.88 27.27 7.81
N ALA A 17 3.60 27.04 8.08
CA ALA A 17 2.54 28.03 7.91
C ALA A 17 1.81 28.35 9.22
N TRP A 18 1.59 29.64 9.47
CA TRP A 18 0.71 30.17 10.51
C TRP A 18 -0.59 30.65 9.88
N ASN A 19 -1.74 30.17 10.36
CA ASN A 19 -3.07 30.52 9.87
C ASN A 19 -4.05 30.71 11.05
N ALA A 20 -3.79 31.73 11.86
CA ALA A 20 -4.56 32.04 13.06
C ALA A 20 -4.94 33.54 13.12
N PRO A 21 -6.10 33.89 13.71
CA PRO A 21 -6.63 35.26 13.75
C PRO A 21 -5.96 36.13 14.83
N THR A 22 -4.62 36.15 14.83
CA THR A 22 -3.78 36.72 15.89
C THR A 22 -3.32 38.16 15.62
N GLN A 23 -3.84 38.78 14.55
CA GLN A 23 -3.43 40.11 14.10
C GLN A 23 -3.78 41.21 15.11
N GLU A 24 -4.83 40.98 15.93
CA GLU A 24 -5.26 41.89 17.00
C GLU A 24 -4.27 41.96 18.18
N CYS A 25 -3.37 40.98 18.37
CA CYS A 25 -2.47 40.96 19.53
C CYS A 25 -1.60 42.21 19.65
N ALA A 26 -1.10 42.74 18.53
CA ALA A 26 -0.27 43.96 18.52
C ALA A 26 -1.10 45.25 18.73
N PRO A 27 -2.11 45.61 17.92
CA PRO A 27 -2.84 46.87 18.08
C PRO A 27 -3.73 46.92 19.32
N ARG A 28 -4.34 45.80 19.73
CA ARG A 28 -5.32 45.75 20.83
C ARG A 28 -4.67 45.48 22.19
N HIS A 29 -3.69 44.58 22.23
CA HIS A 29 -3.08 44.10 23.47
C HIS A 29 -1.58 44.42 23.60
N ARG A 30 -0.99 45.16 22.64
CA ARG A 30 0.44 45.55 22.62
C ARG A 30 1.46 44.40 22.57
N VAL A 31 1.01 43.17 22.27
CA VAL A 31 1.87 41.98 22.15
C VAL A 31 2.13 41.66 20.68
N THR A 32 3.35 41.90 20.21
CA THR A 32 3.77 41.47 18.86
C THR A 32 4.25 40.02 18.91
N LEU A 33 3.58 39.11 18.19
CA LEU A 33 3.95 37.70 18.14
C LEU A 33 5.20 37.50 17.25
N SER A 34 6.18 36.73 17.76
CA SER A 34 7.35 36.32 16.98
C SER A 34 6.96 35.17 16.04
N LEU A 35 6.86 35.47 14.74
CA LEU A 35 6.38 34.56 13.68
C LEU A 35 7.43 34.34 12.58
N ASP A 36 8.65 34.84 12.77
CA ASP A 36 9.79 34.83 11.84
C ASP A 36 10.17 33.42 11.34
N GLN A 37 9.84 32.39 12.13
CA GLN A 37 10.05 30.97 11.81
C GLN A 37 8.99 30.35 10.86
N PHE A 38 8.02 31.11 10.35
CA PHE A 38 6.99 30.62 9.42
C PHE A 38 7.21 31.16 8.00
N ASP A 39 7.34 30.26 7.01
CA ASP A 39 7.45 30.63 5.58
C ASP A 39 6.13 31.18 5.01
N ILE A 40 4.99 30.99 5.70
CA ILE A 40 3.71 31.65 5.42
C ILE A 40 3.11 32.15 6.73
N VAL A 41 2.77 33.44 6.80
CA VAL A 41 1.91 34.00 7.85
C VAL A 41 0.61 34.48 7.22
N ALA A 42 -0.52 33.96 7.69
CA ALA A 42 -1.86 34.21 7.18
C ALA A 42 -2.89 34.35 8.32
N SER A 43 -4.05 34.89 7.97
CA SER A 43 -5.24 35.00 8.82
C SER A 43 -6.44 34.29 8.18
N PRO A 44 -7.24 33.54 8.96
CA PRO A 44 -8.55 33.06 8.52
C PRO A 44 -9.62 34.16 8.49
N ASN A 45 -9.35 35.36 9.02
CA ASN A 45 -10.32 36.47 9.07
C ASN A 45 -10.66 37.02 7.68
N GLU A 46 -11.92 37.42 7.47
CA GLU A 46 -12.46 37.66 6.13
C GLU A 46 -11.85 38.86 5.39
N GLY A 47 -11.35 39.87 6.12
CA GLY A 47 -10.71 41.05 5.53
C GLY A 47 -9.32 40.78 4.95
N PHE A 48 -8.72 39.61 5.21
CA PHE A 48 -7.35 39.30 4.80
C PHE A 48 -7.36 38.52 3.47
N VAL A 49 -6.79 39.14 2.45
CA VAL A 49 -6.74 38.68 1.04
C VAL A 49 -5.31 38.79 0.52
N ARG A 50 -5.00 38.20 -0.65
CA ARG A 50 -3.64 38.12 -1.21
C ARG A 50 -2.65 37.37 -0.30
N GLN A 51 -3.11 36.26 0.27
CA GLN A 51 -2.35 35.45 1.23
C GLN A 51 -1.85 34.16 0.57
N ASN A 52 -0.59 33.79 0.80
CA ASN A 52 0.00 32.54 0.26
C ASN A 52 -0.65 31.26 0.83
N LEU A 53 -1.46 31.40 1.88
CA LEU A 53 -2.44 30.40 2.32
C LEU A 53 -3.81 31.09 2.44
N THR A 54 -4.80 30.60 1.70
CA THR A 54 -6.19 31.08 1.74
C THR A 54 -7.13 29.96 2.18
N ILE A 55 -7.98 30.22 3.18
CA ILE A 55 -9.01 29.29 3.65
C ILE A 55 -10.43 29.77 3.31
N PHE A 56 -11.15 28.95 2.56
CA PHE A 56 -12.51 29.17 2.10
C PHE A 56 -13.50 28.41 2.98
N TYR A 57 -13.91 29.02 4.09
CA TYR A 57 -15.10 28.58 4.83
C TYR A 57 -16.34 28.54 3.92
N LYS A 58 -17.34 27.71 4.29
CA LYS A 58 -18.59 27.42 3.56
C LYS A 58 -19.29 28.58 2.82
N GLU A 59 -19.17 29.82 3.27
CA GLU A 59 -19.82 31.01 2.67
C GLU A 59 -18.91 31.82 1.72
N ARG A 60 -17.64 31.41 1.55
CA ARG A 60 -16.62 32.17 0.79
C ARG A 60 -16.42 31.75 -0.66
N LEU A 61 -16.97 30.60 -1.08
CA LEU A 61 -16.79 30.06 -2.42
C LEU A 61 -18.08 29.43 -2.95
N GLY A 62 -18.65 30.04 -3.99
CA GLY A 62 -19.90 29.58 -4.60
C GLY A 62 -21.10 29.62 -3.64
N LEU A 63 -22.07 28.76 -3.88
CA LEU A 63 -23.28 28.56 -3.07
C LEU A 63 -23.27 27.15 -2.45
N TYR A 64 -22.48 26.90 -1.41
CA TYR A 64 -22.43 25.58 -0.76
C TYR A 64 -23.73 25.30 0.04
N PRO A 65 -24.37 24.13 -0.13
CA PRO A 65 -25.60 23.78 0.58
C PRO A 65 -25.33 23.28 1.99
N TYR A 66 -26.03 23.83 2.99
CA TYR A 66 -25.94 23.38 4.38
C TYR A 66 -27.20 23.73 5.19
N TYR A 67 -27.38 23.09 6.35
CA TYR A 67 -28.42 23.45 7.34
C TYR A 67 -27.84 24.30 8.48
N LYS A 68 -28.53 25.39 8.84
CA LYS A 68 -28.27 26.13 10.08
C LYS A 68 -28.66 25.30 11.31
N ARG A 69 -28.20 25.71 12.51
CA ARG A 69 -28.51 25.03 13.78
C ARG A 69 -30.01 25.02 14.13
N ASP A 70 -30.78 25.94 13.57
CA ASP A 70 -32.24 26.03 13.67
C ASP A 70 -32.98 25.13 12.65
N GLY A 71 -32.26 24.40 11.79
CA GLY A 71 -32.82 23.56 10.73
C GLY A 71 -33.12 24.30 9.41
N THR A 72 -32.84 25.61 9.32
CA THR A 72 -33.05 26.39 8.08
C THR A 72 -32.09 25.93 6.98
N ALA A 73 -32.65 25.62 5.80
CA ALA A 73 -31.87 25.29 4.61
C ALA A 73 -31.19 26.53 4.02
N VAL A 74 -29.89 26.44 3.75
CA VAL A 74 -29.12 27.43 2.99
C VAL A 74 -28.70 26.81 1.66
N ASN A 75 -28.92 27.52 0.55
CA ASN A 75 -28.66 27.05 -0.82
C ASN A 75 -29.33 25.68 -1.14
N GLY A 76 -30.55 25.46 -0.63
CA GLY A 76 -31.28 24.19 -0.73
C GLY A 76 -30.98 23.18 0.38
N GLY A 77 -29.95 23.41 1.21
CA GLY A 77 -29.59 22.59 2.37
C GLY A 77 -28.95 21.23 2.06
N LEU A 78 -29.22 20.67 0.88
CA LEU A 78 -28.74 19.37 0.42
C LEU A 78 -28.08 19.46 -0.96
N PRO A 79 -27.03 18.67 -1.24
CA PRO A 79 -26.34 18.70 -2.54
C PRO A 79 -27.26 18.30 -3.71
N GLN A 80 -28.24 17.40 -3.50
CA GLN A 80 -29.22 17.03 -4.52
C GLN A 80 -30.36 18.07 -4.73
N LEU A 81 -30.39 19.15 -3.94
CA LEU A 81 -31.29 20.30 -4.15
C LEU A 81 -30.55 21.58 -4.58
N ALA A 82 -29.22 21.59 -4.59
CA ALA A 82 -28.43 22.77 -4.86
C ALA A 82 -28.23 22.98 -6.37
N SER A 83 -28.47 24.20 -6.87
CA SER A 83 -28.18 24.54 -8.26
C SER A 83 -26.67 24.69 -8.47
N LEU A 84 -26.05 23.68 -9.08
CA LEU A 84 -24.63 23.70 -9.43
C LEU A 84 -24.28 24.84 -10.41
N ALA A 85 -25.22 25.24 -11.28
CA ALA A 85 -25.04 26.38 -12.17
C ALA A 85 -24.94 27.70 -11.39
N GLN A 86 -25.85 27.95 -10.44
CA GLN A 86 -25.78 29.15 -9.59
C GLN A 86 -24.58 29.11 -8.63
N HIS A 87 -24.16 27.91 -8.20
CA HIS A 87 -22.90 27.74 -7.46
C HIS A 87 -21.70 28.20 -8.31
N TYR A 88 -21.60 27.71 -9.55
CA TYR A 88 -20.57 28.09 -10.52
C TYR A 88 -20.57 29.60 -10.81
N GLU A 89 -21.73 30.23 -11.05
CA GLU A 89 -21.83 31.68 -11.29
C GLU A 89 -21.24 32.53 -10.14
N LYS A 90 -21.34 32.05 -8.89
CA LYS A 90 -20.80 32.76 -7.71
C LYS A 90 -19.34 32.42 -7.40
N MET A 91 -18.78 31.33 -7.93
CA MET A 91 -17.40 30.92 -7.65
C MET A 91 -16.33 31.94 -8.10
N PRO A 92 -16.34 32.49 -9.34
CA PRO A 92 -15.34 33.45 -9.79
C PRO A 92 -15.20 34.67 -8.89
N GLY A 93 -16.31 35.22 -8.39
CA GLY A 93 -16.29 36.34 -7.45
C GLY A 93 -15.63 36.01 -6.11
N GLY A 94 -15.89 34.81 -5.58
CA GLY A 94 -15.22 34.29 -4.38
C GLY A 94 -13.71 34.12 -4.57
N VAL A 95 -13.30 33.44 -5.64
CA VAL A 95 -11.88 33.25 -5.96
C VAL A 95 -11.18 34.60 -6.18
N GLN A 96 -11.78 35.50 -6.96
CA GLN A 96 -11.21 36.82 -7.27
C GLN A 96 -11.12 37.73 -6.04
N LYS A 97 -11.96 37.57 -5.01
CA LYS A 97 -11.88 38.34 -3.76
C LYS A 97 -10.60 38.03 -2.98
N TYR A 98 -10.34 36.74 -2.73
CA TYR A 98 -9.26 36.29 -1.83
C TYR A 98 -7.94 36.06 -2.56
N ILE A 99 -7.96 35.45 -3.75
CA ILE A 99 -6.79 35.13 -4.58
C ILE A 99 -6.89 35.96 -5.86
N ARG A 100 -6.56 37.26 -5.78
CA ARG A 100 -6.81 38.24 -6.86
C ARG A 100 -5.98 37.98 -8.11
N GLU A 101 -4.72 37.59 -7.91
CA GLU A 101 -3.72 37.41 -8.97
C GLU A 101 -3.82 35.98 -9.56
N PRO A 102 -4.01 35.80 -10.88
CA PRO A 102 -4.15 34.47 -11.49
C PRO A 102 -2.95 33.54 -11.27
N ASP A 103 -1.73 34.10 -11.33
CA ASP A 103 -0.47 33.36 -11.20
C ASP A 103 0.03 33.21 -9.75
N ALA A 104 -0.78 33.61 -8.76
CA ALA A 104 -0.45 33.42 -7.36
C ALA A 104 -0.19 31.94 -7.06
N LYS A 105 0.97 31.65 -6.44
CA LYS A 105 1.34 30.33 -5.91
C LYS A 105 1.05 30.27 -4.42
N GLY A 106 0.54 29.16 -3.93
CA GLY A 106 0.12 29.04 -2.54
C GLY A 106 -0.74 27.82 -2.24
N LEU A 107 -1.37 27.85 -1.06
CA LEU A 107 -2.26 26.82 -0.53
C LEU A 107 -3.70 27.35 -0.52
N ALA A 108 -4.62 26.61 -1.14
CA ALA A 108 -6.03 27.00 -1.25
C ALA A 108 -6.93 25.92 -0.65
N VAL A 109 -7.39 26.18 0.58
CA VAL A 109 -8.03 25.17 1.43
C VAL A 109 -9.54 25.39 1.48
N LEU A 110 -10.31 24.38 1.07
CA LEU A 110 -11.77 24.37 1.13
C LEU A 110 -12.22 23.82 2.49
N ASP A 111 -12.82 24.67 3.32
CA ASP A 111 -13.26 24.31 4.68
C ASP A 111 -14.79 24.10 4.72
N TRP A 112 -15.19 22.94 4.23
CA TRP A 112 -16.57 22.50 4.02
C TRP A 112 -16.92 21.36 4.99
N GLU A 113 -16.98 21.74 6.27
CA GLU A 113 -17.20 20.84 7.40
C GLU A 113 -18.63 20.29 7.56
N GLU A 114 -19.64 20.80 6.85
CA GLU A 114 -21.04 20.64 7.26
C GLU A 114 -21.59 19.23 7.02
N TRP A 115 -21.36 18.65 5.84
CA TRP A 115 -21.65 17.24 5.52
C TRP A 115 -20.40 16.48 5.09
N ARG A 116 -20.52 15.17 4.85
CA ARG A 116 -19.47 14.31 4.27
C ARG A 116 -20.02 13.63 3.00
N PRO A 117 -19.21 13.40 1.95
CA PRO A 117 -19.71 12.90 0.68
C PRO A 117 -20.19 11.44 0.70
N LEU A 118 -19.79 10.66 1.72
CA LEU A 118 -20.36 9.35 1.99
C LEU A 118 -21.49 9.48 3.03
N TRP A 119 -22.66 8.97 2.68
CA TRP A 119 -23.88 8.96 3.49
C TRP A 119 -23.62 8.46 4.91
N ILE A 120 -22.91 7.34 5.04
CA ILE A 120 -22.66 6.70 6.33
C ILE A 120 -21.89 7.62 7.30
N ARG A 121 -20.99 8.49 6.81
CA ARG A 121 -20.19 9.45 7.61
C ARG A 121 -20.97 10.70 8.05
N ASN A 122 -22.29 10.78 7.79
CA ASN A 122 -23.17 11.85 8.25
C ASN A 122 -23.97 11.42 9.49
N TRP A 123 -23.26 11.17 10.59
CA TRP A 123 -23.82 10.82 11.91
C TRP A 123 -23.85 12.02 12.87
N ASP A 124 -24.35 11.81 14.10
CA ASP A 124 -24.53 12.84 15.13
C ASP A 124 -25.28 14.07 14.60
N SER A 125 -24.75 15.28 14.82
CA SER A 125 -25.26 16.54 14.28
C SER A 125 -25.44 16.57 12.75
N LYS A 126 -24.83 15.64 11.99
CA LYS A 126 -24.93 15.54 10.53
C LYS A 126 -26.05 14.60 10.07
N ASP A 127 -26.72 13.90 10.99
CA ASP A 127 -27.87 13.06 10.65
C ASP A 127 -29.04 13.87 10.04
N VAL A 128 -29.08 15.19 10.27
CA VAL A 128 -30.00 16.12 9.59
C VAL A 128 -29.97 15.98 8.06
N TYR A 129 -28.79 15.75 7.45
CA TYR A 129 -28.67 15.56 6.00
C TYR A 129 -29.31 14.24 5.55
N ARG A 130 -29.20 13.17 6.36
CA ARG A 130 -29.84 11.87 6.09
C ARG A 130 -31.35 11.91 6.31
N ASN A 131 -31.79 12.58 7.37
CA ASN A 131 -33.21 12.79 7.68
C ASN A 131 -33.91 13.62 6.60
N LYS A 132 -33.34 14.77 6.22
CA LYS A 132 -33.95 15.65 5.21
C LYS A 132 -33.99 15.01 3.82
N SER A 133 -32.93 14.29 3.43
CA SER A 133 -32.93 13.52 2.16
C SER A 133 -34.09 12.51 2.10
N ARG A 134 -34.33 11.76 3.19
CA ARG A 134 -35.48 10.85 3.30
C ARG A 134 -36.82 11.57 3.32
N GLU A 135 -36.95 12.66 4.08
CA GLU A 135 -38.17 13.47 4.18
C GLU A 135 -38.65 13.98 2.81
N ILE A 136 -37.71 14.45 1.97
CA ILE A 136 -38.01 14.96 0.62
C ILE A 136 -38.48 13.83 -0.31
N LEU A 137 -37.82 12.67 -0.26
CA LEU A 137 -38.18 11.53 -1.11
C LEU A 137 -39.51 10.89 -0.69
N ALA A 138 -39.81 10.81 0.60
CA ALA A 138 -41.11 10.37 1.10
C ALA A 138 -42.24 11.34 0.67
N LYS A 139 -42.01 12.66 0.73
CA LYS A 139 -42.97 13.67 0.24
C LYS A 139 -43.18 13.62 -1.27
N LYS A 140 -42.14 13.32 -2.05
CA LYS A 140 -42.23 13.12 -3.51
C LYS A 140 -42.94 11.81 -3.87
N ASN A 141 -42.77 10.75 -3.07
CA ASN A 141 -43.27 9.41 -3.36
C ASN A 141 -44.06 8.83 -2.15
N PRO A 142 -45.31 9.29 -1.90
CA PRO A 142 -46.06 8.90 -0.69
C PRO A 142 -46.37 7.40 -0.56
N GLY A 143 -46.26 6.63 -1.65
CA GLY A 143 -46.47 5.18 -1.68
C GLY A 143 -45.21 4.34 -1.55
N TRP A 144 -44.03 4.92 -1.31
CA TRP A 144 -42.78 4.17 -1.11
C TRP A 144 -42.58 3.73 0.35
N THR A 145 -41.97 2.58 0.55
CA THR A 145 -41.60 2.11 1.89
C THR A 145 -40.43 2.93 2.48
N PRO A 146 -40.24 2.96 3.80
CA PRO A 146 -39.10 3.64 4.43
C PRO A 146 -37.74 3.20 3.87
N ASP A 147 -37.60 1.93 3.48
CA ASP A 147 -36.35 1.35 2.97
C ASP A 147 -36.08 1.71 1.50
N GLN A 148 -37.14 1.78 0.68
CA GLN A 148 -37.07 2.34 -0.67
C GLN A 148 -36.63 3.81 -0.60
N VAL A 149 -37.26 4.60 0.28
CA VAL A 149 -36.90 5.99 0.54
C VAL A 149 -35.46 6.11 1.06
N ALA A 150 -35.03 5.26 2.00
CA ALA A 150 -33.66 5.29 2.55
C ALA A 150 -32.59 4.94 1.51
N LYS A 151 -32.82 3.89 0.70
CA LYS A 151 -31.90 3.45 -0.35
C LYS A 151 -31.71 4.52 -1.42
N VAL A 152 -32.81 5.10 -1.92
CA VAL A 152 -32.74 6.17 -2.93
C VAL A 152 -32.18 7.47 -2.34
N ALA A 153 -32.51 7.80 -1.08
CA ALA A 153 -31.95 8.97 -0.39
C ALA A 153 -30.42 8.90 -0.25
N GLN A 154 -29.88 7.72 0.04
CA GLN A 154 -28.42 7.50 0.00
C GLN A 154 -27.87 7.73 -1.41
N GLN A 155 -28.44 7.09 -2.43
CA GLN A 155 -27.94 7.16 -3.80
C GLN A 155 -27.98 8.58 -4.39
N GLU A 156 -29.09 9.32 -4.21
CA GLU A 156 -29.20 10.72 -4.63
C GLU A 156 -28.19 11.61 -3.91
N PHE A 157 -28.05 11.44 -2.59
CA PHE A 157 -27.15 12.25 -1.76
C PHE A 157 -25.68 12.00 -2.12
N GLU A 158 -25.21 10.75 -2.16
CA GLU A 158 -23.79 10.43 -2.43
C GLU A 158 -23.39 10.81 -3.86
N SER A 159 -24.27 10.55 -4.85
CA SER A 159 -24.04 10.97 -6.23
C SER A 159 -23.94 12.49 -6.37
N SER A 160 -24.86 13.22 -5.73
CA SER A 160 -24.89 14.68 -5.80
C SER A 160 -23.75 15.32 -5.00
N ALA A 161 -23.42 14.79 -3.83
CA ALA A 161 -22.30 15.24 -3.00
C ALA A 161 -20.96 15.03 -3.73
N ARG A 162 -20.77 13.87 -4.37
CA ARG A 162 -19.63 13.58 -5.24
C ARG A 162 -19.52 14.60 -6.37
N LYS A 163 -20.62 14.81 -7.12
CA LYS A 163 -20.66 15.77 -8.21
C LYS A 163 -20.30 17.17 -7.70
N PHE A 164 -20.96 17.63 -6.64
CA PHE A 164 -20.79 18.99 -6.11
C PHE A 164 -19.33 19.27 -5.69
N MET A 165 -18.68 18.37 -4.93
CA MET A 165 -17.30 18.55 -4.49
C MET A 165 -16.29 18.49 -5.66
N LEU A 166 -16.46 17.51 -6.56
CA LEU A 166 -15.57 17.32 -7.72
C LEU A 166 -15.61 18.52 -8.66
N GLU A 167 -16.83 18.96 -9.02
CA GLU A 167 -17.07 20.04 -9.96
C GLU A 167 -16.63 21.40 -9.39
N THR A 168 -16.84 21.64 -8.09
CA THR A 168 -16.23 22.79 -7.38
C THR A 168 -14.71 22.77 -7.53
N LEU A 169 -14.07 21.64 -7.26
CA LEU A 169 -12.61 21.56 -7.23
C LEU A 169 -11.98 21.76 -8.62
N LYS A 170 -12.62 21.26 -9.69
CA LYS A 170 -12.26 21.53 -11.08
C LYS A 170 -12.32 23.03 -11.42
N LEU A 171 -13.43 23.70 -11.11
CA LEU A 171 -13.60 25.13 -11.42
C LEU A 171 -12.65 26.00 -10.58
N ALA A 172 -12.39 25.64 -9.32
CA ALA A 172 -11.39 26.31 -8.49
C ALA A 172 -9.98 26.20 -9.10
N LYS A 173 -9.60 25.01 -9.57
CA LYS A 173 -8.32 24.75 -10.25
C LYS A 173 -8.20 25.46 -11.60
N SER A 174 -9.26 25.51 -12.42
CA SER A 174 -9.19 26.22 -13.71
C SER A 174 -9.13 27.74 -13.53
N LEU A 175 -9.78 28.28 -12.49
CA LEU A 175 -9.66 29.70 -12.12
C LEU A 175 -8.27 30.06 -11.55
N ARG A 176 -7.60 29.16 -10.81
CA ARG A 176 -6.25 29.36 -10.25
C ARG A 176 -5.41 28.07 -10.35
N PRO A 177 -4.76 27.80 -11.51
CA PRO A 177 -4.02 26.55 -11.72
C PRO A 177 -2.68 26.48 -10.96
N ASN A 178 -2.15 27.63 -10.53
CA ASN A 178 -0.91 27.74 -9.76
C ASN A 178 -1.09 27.57 -8.23
N GLN A 179 -2.33 27.41 -7.76
CA GLN A 179 -2.65 27.16 -6.35
C GLN A 179 -2.78 25.66 -6.05
N LEU A 180 -2.34 25.25 -4.86
CA LEU A 180 -2.49 23.89 -4.37
C LEU A 180 -3.83 23.74 -3.62
N TRP A 181 -4.85 23.31 -4.37
CA TRP A 181 -6.22 23.11 -3.91
C TRP A 181 -6.44 21.75 -3.25
N GLY A 182 -7.27 21.75 -2.20
CA GLY A 182 -7.78 20.56 -1.51
C GLY A 182 -8.76 20.92 -0.39
N PHE A 183 -9.36 19.91 0.24
CA PHE A 183 -10.31 20.09 1.34
C PHE A 183 -9.63 19.95 2.71
N TYR A 184 -9.94 20.84 3.66
CA TYR A 184 -9.55 20.71 5.07
C TYR A 184 -10.11 19.40 5.66
N LEU A 185 -9.44 18.86 6.68
CA LEU A 185 -9.69 17.58 7.36
C LEU A 185 -9.42 16.34 6.49
N PHE A 186 -9.51 16.43 5.16
CA PHE A 186 -9.47 15.27 4.28
C PHE A 186 -8.02 14.86 3.92
N PRO A 187 -7.70 13.54 3.93
CA PRO A 187 -8.51 12.43 4.41
C PRO A 187 -8.53 12.35 5.95
N ASP A 188 -9.63 11.86 6.51
CA ASP A 188 -9.72 11.50 7.93
C ASP A 188 -9.52 9.98 8.11
N CYS A 189 -8.82 9.62 9.18
CA CYS A 189 -8.49 8.26 9.62
C CYS A 189 -9.54 7.69 10.58
N TYR A 190 -10.41 8.55 11.15
CA TYR A 190 -11.47 8.23 12.12
C TYR A 190 -11.02 7.45 13.38
N ASN A 191 -9.71 7.49 13.68
CA ASN A 191 -9.05 6.89 14.85
C ASN A 191 -9.35 7.63 16.17
N HIS A 192 -10.64 7.79 16.49
CA HIS A 192 -11.15 8.50 17.66
C HIS A 192 -11.64 7.57 18.77
N ASP A 193 -11.44 6.26 18.63
CA ASP A 193 -11.80 5.21 19.59
C ASP A 193 -11.10 5.36 20.96
N TYR A 194 -10.03 6.16 21.05
CA TYR A 194 -9.45 6.61 22.32
C TYR A 194 -10.48 7.26 23.27
N ARG A 195 -11.58 7.83 22.74
CA ARG A 195 -12.68 8.40 23.53
C ARG A 195 -13.41 7.34 24.37
N ASN A 196 -13.35 6.08 23.97
CA ASN A 196 -13.93 4.94 24.68
C ASN A 196 -12.95 4.30 25.68
N GLY A 197 -11.71 4.79 25.73
CA GLY A 197 -10.65 4.33 26.64
C GLY A 197 -9.36 3.93 25.92
N LEU A 198 -8.22 4.04 26.60
CA LEU A 198 -6.89 3.81 26.02
C LEU A 198 -6.41 2.35 26.05
N LYS A 199 -7.10 1.46 26.78
CA LYS A 199 -6.59 0.11 27.15
C LYS A 199 -6.18 -0.76 25.95
N ASN A 200 -6.87 -0.63 24.83
CA ASN A 200 -6.58 -1.34 23.57
C ASN A 200 -6.29 -0.38 22.39
N TYR A 201 -6.09 0.92 22.63
CA TYR A 201 -6.02 1.93 21.58
C TYR A 201 -4.72 1.84 20.77
N THR A 202 -4.83 1.42 19.50
CA THR A 202 -3.67 1.28 18.59
C THR A 202 -3.37 2.52 17.76
N GLY A 203 -4.30 3.49 17.74
CA GLY A 203 -4.25 4.67 16.88
C GLY A 203 -4.36 4.41 15.38
N ARG A 204 -4.46 3.16 14.92
CA ARG A 204 -4.67 2.82 13.50
C ARG A 204 -6.02 3.33 13.01
N CYS A 205 -6.12 3.65 11.72
CA CYS A 205 -7.41 3.86 11.09
C CYS A 205 -8.18 2.52 11.11
N PRO A 206 -9.48 2.49 11.42
CA PRO A 206 -10.31 1.30 11.21
C PRO A 206 -10.26 0.90 9.74
N SER A 207 -10.16 -0.40 9.43
CA SER A 207 -10.08 -0.89 8.03
C SER A 207 -11.23 -0.35 7.18
N VAL A 208 -12.46 -0.45 7.70
CA VAL A 208 -13.68 0.08 7.07
C VAL A 208 -13.61 1.58 6.76
N GLU A 209 -12.78 2.36 7.46
CA GLU A 209 -12.58 3.79 7.18
C GLU A 209 -11.46 4.05 6.15
N MET A 210 -10.51 3.12 5.98
CA MET A 210 -9.61 3.08 4.83
C MET A 210 -10.37 2.68 3.57
N ASP A 211 -11.21 1.64 3.64
CA ASP A 211 -12.09 1.20 2.54
C ASP A 211 -13.04 2.32 2.09
N ARG A 212 -13.56 3.11 3.05
CA ARG A 212 -14.36 4.33 2.79
C ARG A 212 -13.53 5.47 2.24
N ASN A 213 -12.25 5.57 2.56
CA ASN A 213 -11.37 6.54 1.90
C ASN A 213 -11.07 6.12 0.47
N ASP A 214 -10.95 4.83 0.16
CA ASP A 214 -10.66 4.37 -1.21
C ASP A 214 -11.87 4.57 -2.15
N GLN A 215 -13.10 4.50 -1.61
CA GLN A 215 -14.33 4.96 -2.29
C GLN A 215 -14.31 6.47 -2.66
N LEU A 216 -13.40 7.26 -2.08
CA LEU A 216 -13.18 8.67 -2.37
C LEU A 216 -11.98 8.93 -3.30
N ASN A 217 -11.44 7.92 -3.99
CA ASN A 217 -10.37 8.08 -4.99
C ASN A 217 -10.67 9.17 -6.04
N TRP A 218 -11.94 9.36 -6.42
CA TRP A 218 -12.38 10.45 -7.32
C TRP A 218 -12.08 11.86 -6.79
N LEU A 219 -11.99 12.04 -5.47
CA LEU A 219 -11.62 13.29 -4.83
C LEU A 219 -10.10 13.43 -4.75
N TRP A 220 -9.40 12.33 -4.40
CA TRP A 220 -7.95 12.28 -4.24
C TRP A 220 -7.19 12.60 -5.53
N MET A 221 -7.69 12.12 -6.67
CA MET A 221 -7.11 12.38 -7.99
C MET A 221 -7.36 13.81 -8.50
N GLU A 222 -8.41 14.48 -8.04
CA GLU A 222 -8.70 15.87 -8.39
C GLU A 222 -7.95 16.86 -7.47
N CYS A 223 -7.70 16.50 -6.21
CA CYS A 223 -6.88 17.28 -5.29
C CYS A 223 -5.45 17.52 -5.82
N THR A 224 -4.86 18.65 -5.41
CA THR A 224 -3.47 19.03 -5.72
C THR A 224 -2.63 19.28 -4.47
N ALA A 225 -3.27 19.37 -3.30
CA ALA A 225 -2.68 19.18 -1.98
C ALA A 225 -3.69 18.49 -1.04
N PHE A 226 -3.17 17.91 0.04
CA PHE A 226 -3.92 17.16 1.05
C PHE A 226 -3.81 17.87 2.41
N PHE A 227 -4.92 18.01 3.15
CA PHE A 227 -4.99 18.84 4.36
C PHE A 227 -5.58 18.09 5.59
N PRO A 228 -5.01 16.94 5.98
CA PRO A 228 -5.47 16.18 7.14
C PRO A 228 -5.29 16.97 8.44
N SER A 229 -6.30 16.98 9.29
CA SER A 229 -6.19 17.55 10.65
C SER A 229 -5.69 16.51 11.64
N ILE A 230 -4.71 16.87 12.47
CA ILE A 230 -4.14 16.04 13.54
C ILE A 230 -4.38 16.63 14.94
N TYR A 231 -5.41 17.48 15.11
CA TYR A 231 -5.68 18.18 16.37
C TYR A 231 -5.79 17.20 17.55
N MET A 232 -4.80 17.26 18.45
CA MET A 232 -4.70 16.31 19.55
C MET A 232 -5.65 16.68 20.69
N GLY A 233 -6.48 15.73 21.14
CA GLY A 233 -7.30 15.89 22.34
C GLY A 233 -6.48 15.80 23.62
N SER A 234 -6.92 16.50 24.68
CA SER A 234 -6.23 16.57 25.98
C SER A 234 -5.94 15.20 26.63
N VAL A 235 -6.80 14.20 26.40
CA VAL A 235 -6.66 12.81 26.87
C VAL A 235 -5.46 12.06 26.26
N LEU A 236 -4.92 12.54 25.13
CA LEU A 236 -3.74 11.95 24.47
C LEU A 236 -2.42 12.64 24.87
N ARG A 237 -2.48 13.71 25.66
CA ARG A 237 -1.35 14.55 26.07
C ARG A 237 -0.18 13.73 26.62
N SER A 238 1.01 14.02 26.12
CA SER A 238 2.30 13.54 26.63
C SER A 238 2.34 12.01 26.75
N SER A 239 1.81 11.34 25.72
CA SER A 239 1.65 9.89 25.68
C SER A 239 2.00 9.28 24.32
N ASN A 240 2.41 8.01 24.33
CA ASN A 240 2.63 7.24 23.09
C ASN A 240 1.36 7.10 22.26
N TYR A 241 0.17 7.21 22.87
CA TYR A 241 -1.11 7.20 22.18
C TYR A 241 -1.34 8.47 21.33
N GLY A 242 -0.86 9.63 21.79
CA GLY A 242 -0.87 10.86 20.99
C GLY A 242 -0.03 10.74 19.72
N ARG A 243 1.15 10.11 19.82
CA ARG A 243 1.98 9.77 18.66
C ARG A 243 1.30 8.77 17.72
N LEU A 244 0.67 7.72 18.24
CA LEU A 244 -0.05 6.73 17.42
C LEU A 244 -1.26 7.35 16.69
N PHE A 245 -1.98 8.28 17.34
CA PHE A 245 -3.06 9.06 16.73
C PHE A 245 -2.57 9.85 15.50
N VAL A 246 -1.46 10.57 15.63
CA VAL A 246 -0.88 11.37 14.53
C VAL A 246 -0.29 10.47 13.45
N ARG A 247 0.56 9.50 13.82
CA ARG A 247 1.28 8.61 12.91
C ARG A 247 0.37 8.03 11.84
N ASN A 248 -0.76 7.47 12.24
CA ASN A 248 -1.67 6.81 11.29
C ASN A 248 -2.48 7.80 10.46
N ARG A 249 -2.84 8.98 10.99
CA ARG A 249 -3.48 10.06 10.20
C ARG A 249 -2.56 10.57 9.09
N VAL A 250 -1.28 10.77 9.40
CA VAL A 250 -0.28 11.19 8.40
C VAL A 250 0.03 10.05 7.42
N LYS A 251 0.18 8.79 7.88
CA LYS A 251 0.36 7.62 6.99
C LYS A 251 -0.79 7.46 6.00
N GLU A 252 -2.04 7.63 6.45
CA GLU A 252 -3.23 7.54 5.57
C GLU A 252 -3.25 8.66 4.53
N ALA A 253 -2.93 9.89 4.93
CA ALA A 253 -2.79 10.99 3.99
C ALA A 253 -1.66 10.77 2.98
N MET A 254 -0.51 10.24 3.40
CA MET A 254 0.62 9.92 2.50
C MET A 254 0.30 8.73 1.55
N ARG A 255 -0.51 7.76 2.00
CA ARG A 255 -1.03 6.66 1.17
C ARG A 255 -1.91 7.23 0.05
N LEU A 256 -2.94 7.98 0.41
CA LEU A 256 -3.94 8.48 -0.53
C LEU A 256 -3.40 9.59 -1.45
N ALA A 257 -2.46 10.42 -0.97
CA ALA A 257 -1.76 11.39 -1.80
C ALA A 257 -0.86 10.74 -2.87
N SER A 258 -0.64 9.43 -2.82
CA SER A 258 0.12 8.66 -3.81
C SER A 258 -0.75 7.98 -4.88
N VAL A 259 -2.08 8.04 -4.81
CA VAL A 259 -3.02 7.37 -5.75
C VAL A 259 -2.92 7.94 -7.19
N GLY A 260 -3.33 7.15 -8.19
CA GLY A 260 -3.38 7.49 -9.62
C GLY A 260 -2.02 7.55 -10.32
N ASP A 261 -1.98 7.90 -11.60
CA ASP A 261 -0.76 7.77 -12.44
C ASP A 261 0.19 8.98 -12.35
N GLY A 262 -0.28 10.12 -11.81
CA GLY A 262 0.47 11.37 -11.76
C GLY A 262 1.52 11.45 -10.64
N LEU A 263 1.98 12.66 -10.30
CA LEU A 263 2.85 12.87 -9.14
C LEU A 263 2.13 12.56 -7.81
N ALA A 264 2.90 12.21 -6.78
CA ALA A 264 2.41 12.21 -5.40
C ALA A 264 2.12 13.64 -4.95
N ASN A 265 0.89 13.90 -4.50
CA ASN A 265 0.48 15.22 -4.03
C ASN A 265 1.15 15.57 -2.70
N PRO A 266 1.50 16.85 -2.46
CA PRO A 266 2.03 17.30 -1.17
C PRO A 266 0.95 17.27 -0.07
N VAL A 267 1.31 16.71 1.09
CA VAL A 267 0.47 16.69 2.30
C VAL A 267 0.89 17.82 3.24
N PHE A 268 -0.02 18.74 3.55
CA PHE A 268 0.19 19.83 4.52
C PHE A 268 -0.68 19.59 5.74
N VAL A 269 -0.05 19.24 6.86
CA VAL A 269 -0.74 18.70 8.03
C VAL A 269 -1.26 19.84 8.92
N TYR A 270 -2.56 19.85 9.18
CA TYR A 270 -3.20 20.85 10.04
C TYR A 270 -3.02 20.50 11.53
N THR A 271 -2.38 21.38 12.29
CA THR A 271 -2.14 21.25 13.73
C THR A 271 -2.52 22.55 14.47
N ARG A 272 -2.34 22.56 15.79
CA ARG A 272 -2.57 23.71 16.68
C ARG A 272 -1.40 23.87 17.66
N PRO A 273 -1.12 25.09 18.17
CA PRO A 273 -0.16 25.29 19.25
C PRO A 273 -0.68 24.81 20.62
N THR A 274 -1.98 24.55 20.73
CA THR A 274 -2.67 24.03 21.92
C THR A 274 -3.41 22.73 21.61
N TYR A 275 -3.74 21.93 22.62
CA TYR A 275 -4.65 20.80 22.42
C TYR A 275 -6.06 21.29 22.01
N MET A 276 -6.81 20.41 21.35
CA MET A 276 -8.17 20.69 20.88
C MET A 276 -9.07 21.20 22.03
N ASN A 277 -9.80 22.28 21.77
CA ASN A 277 -10.77 22.93 22.67
C ASN A 277 -10.20 23.49 23.99
N GLN A 278 -8.89 23.72 24.11
CA GLN A 278 -8.30 24.37 25.30
C GLN A 278 -7.09 25.25 24.95
N MET A 279 -6.77 26.22 25.83
CA MET A 279 -5.59 27.09 25.70
C MET A 279 -4.27 26.43 26.15
N THR A 280 -4.34 25.20 26.68
CA THR A 280 -3.17 24.44 27.14
C THR A 280 -2.22 24.13 25.97
N LEU A 281 -1.01 24.68 26.03
CA LEU A 281 0.06 24.51 25.03
C LEU A 281 0.53 23.04 24.91
N LEU A 282 0.97 22.61 23.72
CA LEU A 282 1.55 21.28 23.53
C LEU A 282 2.88 21.12 24.30
N SER A 283 3.13 19.93 24.87
CA SER A 283 4.43 19.63 25.50
C SER A 283 5.50 19.34 24.44
N GLU A 284 6.78 19.32 24.82
CA GLU A 284 7.88 18.89 23.93
C GLU A 284 7.64 17.49 23.35
N MET A 285 7.17 16.54 24.17
CA MET A 285 6.82 15.19 23.72
C MET A 285 5.67 15.22 22.70
N ASP A 286 4.73 16.14 22.84
CA ASP A 286 3.60 16.30 21.93
C ASP A 286 4.01 17.04 20.64
N LEU A 287 5.01 17.95 20.69
CA LEU A 287 5.64 18.53 19.49
C LEU A 287 6.41 17.46 18.70
N VAL A 288 7.13 16.55 19.36
CA VAL A 288 7.71 15.36 18.71
C VAL A 288 6.62 14.45 18.13
N SER A 289 5.55 14.21 18.89
CA SER A 289 4.46 13.32 18.49
C SER A 289 3.55 13.88 17.39
N THR A 290 3.53 15.21 17.18
CA THR A 290 2.75 15.89 16.14
C THR A 290 3.63 16.30 14.95
N ILE A 291 4.52 17.25 15.18
CA ILE A 291 5.34 17.89 14.15
C ILE A 291 6.46 16.95 13.72
N GLY A 292 7.27 16.46 14.67
CA GLY A 292 8.40 15.56 14.38
C GLY A 292 7.96 14.30 13.64
N GLU A 293 6.86 13.69 14.09
CA GLU A 293 6.21 12.55 13.44
C GLU A 293 5.77 12.86 12.00
N SER A 294 5.15 14.02 11.77
CA SER A 294 4.71 14.45 10.43
C SER A 294 5.89 14.69 9.47
N VAL A 295 6.94 15.38 9.92
CA VAL A 295 8.14 15.64 9.09
C VAL A 295 8.86 14.33 8.76
N ALA A 296 9.03 13.45 9.75
CA ALA A 296 9.71 12.17 9.56
C ALA A 296 8.95 11.20 8.64
N LEU A 297 7.61 11.32 8.54
CA LEU A 297 6.79 10.59 7.58
C LEU A 297 6.77 11.20 6.17
N GLY A 298 7.39 12.37 5.95
CA GLY A 298 7.51 12.99 4.64
C GLY A 298 6.41 13.98 4.26
N ALA A 299 5.72 14.57 5.24
CA ALA A 299 4.80 15.68 4.98
C ALA A 299 5.52 16.85 4.27
N ALA A 300 4.81 17.58 3.41
CA ALA A 300 5.32 18.74 2.69
C ALA A 300 5.33 20.02 3.54
N GLY A 301 4.56 20.05 4.64
CA GLY A 301 4.54 21.15 5.57
C GLY A 301 3.52 20.97 6.70
N ILE A 302 3.46 21.95 7.59
CA ILE A 302 2.48 22.03 8.68
C ILE A 302 1.81 23.40 8.68
N ILE A 303 0.50 23.38 8.94
CA ILE A 303 -0.35 24.56 9.08
C ILE A 303 -0.81 24.64 10.53
N PHE A 304 -0.36 25.66 11.25
CA PHE A 304 -0.88 26.01 12.57
C PHE A 304 -2.16 26.80 12.42
N TRP A 305 -3.29 26.17 12.70
CA TRP A 305 -4.58 26.86 12.78
C TRP A 305 -4.84 27.35 14.21
N GLY A 306 -5.68 28.39 14.34
CA GLY A 306 -6.06 28.95 15.62
C GLY A 306 -7.45 29.58 15.65
N GLU A 307 -8.02 29.61 16.84
CA GLU A 307 -9.29 30.27 17.17
C GLU A 307 -9.07 31.75 17.52
N SER A 308 -10.14 32.54 17.52
CA SER A 308 -10.15 33.92 18.05
C SER A 308 -9.79 34.01 19.55
N SER A 309 -9.92 32.90 20.29
CA SER A 309 -9.47 32.78 21.68
C SER A 309 -7.99 33.13 21.84
N TYR A 310 -7.14 32.84 20.84
CA TYR A 310 -5.69 33.16 20.85
C TYR A 310 -5.38 34.66 20.87
N ALA A 311 -6.34 35.53 20.53
CA ALA A 311 -6.21 37.00 20.58
C ALA A 311 -7.27 37.67 21.47
N SER A 312 -7.92 36.90 22.34
CA SER A 312 -8.99 37.40 23.22
C SER A 312 -8.50 38.35 24.33
N SER A 313 -7.26 38.14 24.82
CA SER A 313 -6.65 38.90 25.91
C SER A 313 -5.14 39.05 25.74
N GLU A 314 -4.57 40.06 26.40
CA GLU A 314 -3.12 40.26 26.55
C GLU A 314 -2.42 39.02 27.11
N GLU A 315 -3.05 38.33 28.08
CA GLU A 315 -2.55 37.07 28.61
C GLU A 315 -2.47 35.99 27.53
N SER A 316 -3.53 35.80 26.74
CA SER A 316 -3.55 34.79 25.65
C SER A 316 -2.43 35.05 24.64
N CYS A 317 -2.29 36.31 24.19
CA CYS A 317 -1.22 36.72 23.30
C CYS A 317 0.17 36.53 23.95
N SER A 318 0.34 36.85 25.23
CA SER A 318 1.61 36.77 25.96
C SER A 318 2.04 35.34 26.30
N ILE A 319 1.09 34.44 26.55
CA ILE A 319 1.33 32.99 26.66
C ILE A 319 1.81 32.46 25.31
N LEU A 320 1.11 32.80 24.23
CA LEU A 320 1.43 32.33 22.89
C LEU A 320 2.78 32.88 22.38
N ASN A 321 3.09 34.15 22.64
CA ASN A 321 4.36 34.75 22.24
C ASN A 321 5.56 34.11 22.95
N ARG A 322 5.47 33.90 24.27
CA ARG A 322 6.52 33.19 25.03
C ARG A 322 6.71 31.75 24.56
N TYR A 323 5.64 31.09 24.13
CA TYR A 323 5.72 29.74 23.55
C TYR A 323 6.43 29.75 22.19
N LEU A 324 6.09 30.71 21.33
CA LEU A 324 6.72 30.93 20.02
C LEU A 324 8.21 31.29 20.14
N GLN A 325 8.58 32.19 21.04
CA GLN A 325 9.99 32.56 21.31
C GLN A 325 10.78 31.45 22.02
N GLY A 326 10.09 30.62 22.81
CA GLY A 326 10.66 29.51 23.56
C GLY A 326 10.51 28.16 22.83
N LEU A 327 9.84 27.22 23.50
CA LEU A 327 9.81 25.81 23.14
C LEU A 327 9.29 25.54 21.71
N LEU A 328 8.26 26.26 21.24
CA LEU A 328 7.71 26.03 19.91
C LEU A 328 8.67 26.50 18.82
N GLY A 329 9.17 27.74 18.88
CA GLY A 329 10.08 28.27 17.86
C GLY A 329 11.40 27.50 17.78
N GLN A 330 11.97 27.13 18.93
CA GLN A 330 13.20 26.31 18.97
C GLN A 330 12.96 24.93 18.36
N TYR A 331 11.82 24.30 18.64
CA TYR A 331 11.47 23.01 18.06
C TYR A 331 11.19 23.08 16.54
N LEU A 332 10.44 24.11 16.11
CA LEU A 332 10.14 24.36 14.70
C LEU A 332 11.41 24.60 13.87
N LEU A 333 12.35 25.38 14.42
CA LEU A 333 13.63 25.66 13.78
C LEU A 333 14.55 24.43 13.75
N ASN A 334 14.54 23.60 14.81
CA ASN A 334 15.25 22.32 14.84
C ASN A 334 14.77 21.37 13.73
N VAL A 335 13.47 21.07 13.68
CA VAL A 335 12.91 20.06 12.78
C VAL A 335 12.92 20.49 11.30
N SER A 336 12.75 21.78 11.01
CA SER A 336 12.84 22.32 9.64
C SER A 336 14.28 22.29 9.11
N THR A 337 15.25 22.78 9.88
CA THR A 337 16.68 22.76 9.51
C THR A 337 17.19 21.32 9.35
N ALA A 338 16.75 20.38 10.19
CA ALA A 338 17.07 18.96 10.04
C ALA A 338 16.48 18.34 8.76
N ALA A 339 15.31 18.79 8.30
CA ALA A 339 14.73 18.38 7.03
C ALA A 339 15.48 18.98 5.83
N GLU A 340 15.91 20.25 5.91
CA GLU A 340 16.78 20.90 4.92
C GLU A 340 18.13 20.17 4.79
N HIS A 341 18.81 19.89 5.91
CA HIS A 341 20.07 19.14 5.93
C HIS A 341 19.91 17.71 5.39
N CYS A 342 18.86 16.99 5.78
CA CYS A 342 18.61 15.66 5.22
C CYS A 342 18.34 15.72 3.71
N SER A 343 17.59 16.71 3.23
CA SER A 343 17.39 16.95 1.79
C SER A 343 18.70 17.26 1.06
N GLN A 344 19.56 18.11 1.61
CA GLN A 344 20.89 18.43 1.05
C GLN A 344 21.80 17.18 0.97
N VAL A 345 21.85 16.38 2.04
CA VAL A 345 22.71 15.18 2.12
C VAL A 345 22.18 14.03 1.25
N MET A 346 20.93 13.63 1.46
CA MET A 346 20.32 12.44 0.87
C MET A 346 19.78 12.69 -0.55
N CYS A 347 19.11 13.82 -0.74
CA CYS A 347 18.43 14.17 -2.00
C CYS A 347 19.17 15.20 -2.86
N LYS A 348 20.35 15.70 -2.43
CA LYS A 348 21.07 16.81 -3.07
C LYS A 348 20.19 18.06 -3.28
N SER A 349 19.26 18.32 -2.36
CA SER A 349 18.20 19.35 -2.45
C SER A 349 17.11 19.12 -3.53
N HIS A 350 17.13 17.98 -4.22
CA HIS A 350 16.19 17.60 -5.28
C HIS A 350 15.08 16.63 -4.81
N GLY A 351 14.76 16.65 -3.52
CA GLY A 351 13.71 15.81 -2.90
C GLY A 351 13.60 16.03 -1.39
N ARG A 352 12.60 15.43 -0.75
CA ARG A 352 12.43 15.46 0.73
C ARG A 352 12.74 14.11 1.36
N CYS A 353 13.24 14.13 2.60
CA CYS A 353 13.47 12.93 3.39
C CYS A 353 12.18 12.40 4.01
N LEU A 354 12.07 11.08 4.11
CA LEU A 354 11.05 10.35 4.90
C LEU A 354 11.60 9.01 5.39
N ARG A 355 11.02 8.45 6.45
CA ARG A 355 11.45 7.17 7.02
C ARG A 355 11.44 6.04 5.98
N ARG A 356 12.42 5.14 6.07
CA ARG A 356 12.43 3.83 5.39
C ARG A 356 11.37 2.89 5.96
N VAL A 357 11.18 2.92 7.29
CA VAL A 357 10.16 2.13 8.00
C VAL A 357 9.21 3.09 8.71
N PRO A 358 7.99 3.33 8.20
CA PRO A 358 7.10 4.36 8.72
C PRO A 358 6.81 4.28 10.22
N ASP A 359 6.71 3.06 10.76
CA ASP A 359 6.35 2.81 12.17
C ASP A 359 7.52 2.83 13.17
N ARG A 360 8.75 3.17 12.74
CA ARG A 360 9.90 3.36 13.65
C ARG A 360 9.89 4.76 14.27
N ASP A 361 10.25 4.85 15.55
CA ASP A 361 10.31 6.09 16.33
C ASP A 361 11.60 6.91 16.08
N VAL A 362 11.94 7.15 14.81
CA VAL A 362 13.11 7.96 14.41
C VAL A 362 12.63 9.27 13.77
N TYR A 363 13.34 10.37 14.02
CA TYR A 363 12.92 11.72 13.63
C TYR A 363 14.07 12.49 12.98
N LEU A 364 13.74 13.55 12.24
CA LEU A 364 14.71 14.52 11.74
C LEU A 364 14.84 15.63 12.78
N HIS A 365 15.88 15.52 13.61
CA HIS A 365 16.27 16.52 14.60
C HIS A 365 17.74 16.87 14.45
N LEU A 366 18.09 18.11 14.79
CA LEU A 366 19.48 18.54 14.95
C LEU A 366 20.06 17.96 16.25
N SER A 367 21.30 17.47 16.19
CA SER A 367 22.04 17.06 17.38
C SER A 367 22.59 18.28 18.14
N PRO A 368 22.41 18.38 19.48
CA PRO A 368 22.98 19.45 20.29
C PRO A 368 24.51 19.35 20.46
N LEU A 369 25.15 18.30 19.92
CA LEU A 369 26.60 18.14 19.89
C LEU A 369 27.25 18.81 18.67
N THR A 370 26.45 19.15 17.65
CA THR A 370 26.92 19.65 16.34
C THR A 370 26.22 20.93 15.90
N HIS A 371 25.05 21.23 16.49
CA HIS A 371 24.29 22.45 16.27
C HIS A 371 23.94 23.13 17.59
N SER A 372 23.91 24.46 17.56
CA SER A 372 23.34 25.30 18.62
C SER A 372 22.19 26.13 18.04
N ILE A 373 21.14 26.34 18.84
CA ILE A 373 20.04 27.25 18.54
C ILE A 373 20.13 28.41 19.53
N THR A 374 20.35 29.62 19.03
CA THR A 374 20.53 30.82 19.86
C THR A 374 19.55 31.92 19.46
N SER A 375 19.14 32.75 20.42
CA SER A 375 18.39 33.98 20.13
C SER A 375 19.39 35.12 19.91
N GLN A 376 19.28 35.81 18.76
CA GLN A 376 20.10 36.97 18.41
C GLN A 376 19.16 38.10 18.00
N GLY A 377 19.12 39.18 18.79
CA GLY A 377 18.22 40.31 18.53
C GLY A 377 16.72 39.96 18.63
N GLY A 378 16.37 38.88 19.32
CA GLY A 378 14.99 38.37 19.43
C GLY A 378 14.64 37.26 18.42
N GLN A 379 15.39 37.12 17.32
CA GLN A 379 15.19 36.04 16.34
C GLN A 379 16.02 34.80 16.69
N LEU A 380 15.43 33.61 16.55
CA LEU A 380 16.12 32.33 16.71
C LEU A 380 16.94 31.99 15.46
N LYS A 381 18.19 31.54 15.65
CA LYS A 381 19.08 31.10 14.56
C LYS A 381 19.79 29.80 14.92
N VAL A 382 20.03 28.96 13.92
CA VAL A 382 20.88 27.75 14.01
C VAL A 382 22.31 28.09 13.61
N THR A 383 23.28 27.56 14.33
CA THR A 383 24.68 27.50 13.92
C THR A 383 25.20 26.08 14.10
N GLY A 384 25.74 25.47 13.06
CA GLY A 384 26.23 24.09 13.09
C GLY A 384 26.25 23.46 11.69
N ALA A 385 26.63 22.18 11.62
CA ALA A 385 26.50 21.35 10.42
C ALA A 385 26.40 19.85 10.82
N PRO A 386 25.73 18.99 10.02
CA PRO A 386 25.57 17.57 10.34
C PRO A 386 26.88 16.81 10.55
N GLY A 387 27.07 16.26 11.75
CA GLY A 387 28.20 15.41 12.08
C GLY A 387 28.01 13.96 11.59
N GLN A 388 29.06 13.16 11.69
CA GLN A 388 29.07 11.78 11.17
C GLN A 388 27.92 10.90 11.71
N ALA A 389 27.51 11.10 12.96
CA ALA A 389 26.36 10.38 13.55
C ALA A 389 25.02 10.76 12.88
N GLU A 390 24.81 12.04 12.55
CA GLU A 390 23.60 12.53 11.88
C GLU A 390 23.56 12.05 10.42
N LEU A 391 24.71 12.10 9.73
CA LEU A 391 24.85 11.53 8.38
C LEU A 391 24.52 10.04 8.36
N THR A 392 25.04 9.27 9.33
CA THR A 392 24.72 7.84 9.48
C THR A 392 23.24 7.61 9.79
N LEU A 393 22.62 8.44 10.64
CA LEU A 393 21.19 8.39 10.96
C LEU A 393 20.32 8.66 9.72
N TYR A 394 20.67 9.65 8.90
CA TYR A 394 19.99 9.93 7.63
C TYR A 394 20.09 8.73 6.68
N HIS A 395 21.31 8.22 6.41
CA HIS A 395 21.49 7.09 5.50
C HIS A 395 20.76 5.81 5.94
N THR A 396 20.82 5.49 7.24
CA THR A 396 20.27 4.26 7.83
C THR A 396 18.74 4.30 7.92
N HIS A 397 18.14 5.42 8.34
CA HIS A 397 16.72 5.47 8.67
C HIS A 397 15.84 6.22 7.67
N PHE A 398 16.42 7.05 6.81
CA PHE A 398 15.68 7.87 5.85
C PHE A 398 16.01 7.50 4.40
N GLN A 399 15.05 7.80 3.54
CA GLN A 399 15.10 7.65 2.07
C GLN A 399 14.62 8.95 1.44
N CYS A 400 14.86 9.11 0.14
CA CYS A 400 14.48 10.31 -0.61
C CYS A 400 13.14 10.11 -1.34
N GLN A 401 12.21 11.06 -1.21
CA GLN A 401 11.16 11.26 -2.20
C GLN A 401 11.63 12.36 -3.16
N CYS A 402 12.11 11.96 -4.34
CA CYS A 402 12.60 12.89 -5.36
C CYS A 402 11.48 13.81 -5.88
N TYR A 403 11.85 15.05 -6.23
CA TYR A 403 10.98 15.96 -6.95
C TYR A 403 10.91 15.59 -8.44
N HIS A 404 9.85 16.03 -9.10
CA HIS A 404 9.63 15.74 -10.51
C HIS A 404 10.76 16.23 -11.42
N GLY A 405 11.10 15.42 -12.42
CA GLY A 405 12.22 15.66 -13.34
C GLY A 405 13.56 15.08 -12.87
N VAL A 406 13.62 14.46 -11.69
CA VAL A 406 14.87 13.98 -11.08
C VAL A 406 14.79 12.48 -10.75
N SER A 407 15.66 11.67 -11.34
CA SER A 407 15.68 10.21 -11.11
C SER A 407 16.73 9.80 -10.07
N GLU A 408 16.40 8.80 -9.26
CA GLU A 408 17.31 8.21 -8.26
C GLU A 408 18.60 7.70 -8.94
N VAL A 409 18.48 7.14 -10.16
CA VAL A 409 19.60 6.69 -11.01
C VAL A 409 20.56 7.83 -11.39
N ALA A 410 20.08 9.06 -11.54
CA ALA A 410 20.96 10.21 -11.81
C ALA A 410 21.77 10.60 -10.56
N LEU A 411 21.13 10.63 -9.38
CA LEU A 411 21.82 10.89 -8.11
C LEU A 411 22.88 9.81 -7.82
N ASP A 412 22.56 8.53 -8.04
CA ASP A 412 23.53 7.45 -7.78
C ASP A 412 24.66 7.40 -8.80
N LYS A 413 24.44 7.78 -10.07
CA LYS A 413 25.54 8.01 -11.02
C LYS A 413 26.47 9.13 -10.55
N MET A 414 25.94 10.23 -10.02
CA MET A 414 26.76 11.31 -9.43
C MET A 414 27.53 10.84 -8.18
N ASN A 415 26.89 10.06 -7.30
CA ASN A 415 27.55 9.47 -6.13
C ASN A 415 28.69 8.51 -6.54
N PHE A 416 28.46 7.66 -7.55
CA PHE A 416 29.44 6.68 -8.04
C PHE A 416 30.67 7.34 -8.68
N LEU A 417 30.46 8.38 -9.51
CA LEU A 417 31.55 9.17 -10.10
C LEU A 417 32.38 9.89 -9.03
N ARG A 418 31.72 10.52 -8.04
CA ARG A 418 32.40 11.21 -6.94
C ARG A 418 33.22 10.24 -6.07
N ASN A 419 32.68 9.06 -5.76
CA ASN A 419 33.42 8.05 -4.99
C ASN A 419 34.62 7.51 -5.76
N ARG A 420 34.53 7.32 -7.09
CA ARG A 420 35.70 6.94 -7.91
C ARG A 420 36.78 8.02 -7.92
N LEU A 421 36.43 9.31 -7.98
CA LEU A 421 37.39 10.40 -7.88
C LEU A 421 38.11 10.43 -6.52
N VAL A 422 37.39 10.24 -5.41
CA VAL A 422 37.99 10.16 -4.07
C VAL A 422 38.90 8.94 -3.94
N VAL A 423 38.50 7.77 -4.47
CA VAL A 423 39.34 6.56 -4.46
C VAL A 423 40.59 6.72 -5.32
N LEU A 424 40.50 7.34 -6.52
CA LEU A 424 41.70 7.65 -7.32
C LEU A 424 42.64 8.60 -6.57
N GLY A 425 42.10 9.65 -5.93
CA GLY A 425 42.89 10.58 -5.13
C GLY A 425 43.62 9.91 -3.97
N LEU A 426 42.94 9.01 -3.24
CA LEU A 426 43.55 8.24 -2.15
C LEU A 426 44.57 7.21 -2.64
N VAL A 427 44.34 6.54 -3.78
CA VAL A 427 45.30 5.62 -4.39
C VAL A 427 46.54 6.37 -4.87
N LEU A 428 46.38 7.53 -5.51
CA LEU A 428 47.51 8.40 -5.92
C LEU A 428 48.30 8.91 -4.71
N LEU A 429 47.64 9.31 -3.62
CA LEU A 429 48.31 9.73 -2.39
C LEU A 429 49.09 8.56 -1.76
N ALA A 430 48.52 7.36 -1.76
CA ALA A 430 49.15 6.16 -1.20
C ALA A 430 50.33 5.66 -2.06
N THR A 431 50.25 5.73 -3.39
CA THR A 431 51.39 5.37 -4.26
C THR A 431 52.51 6.40 -4.21
N LEU A 432 52.19 7.70 -4.07
CA LEU A 432 53.18 8.75 -3.83
C LEU A 432 53.93 8.53 -2.50
N LEU A 433 53.18 8.21 -1.43
CA LEU A 433 53.75 7.85 -0.12
C LEU A 433 54.62 6.59 -0.18
N LEU A 434 54.23 5.56 -0.95
CA LEU A 434 55.06 4.36 -1.16
C LEU A 434 56.37 4.68 -1.89
N TYR A 435 56.33 5.55 -2.90
CA TYR A 435 57.52 5.93 -3.68
C TYR A 435 58.52 6.78 -2.90
N LEU A 436 58.04 7.58 -1.94
CA LEU A 436 58.88 8.42 -1.07
C LEU A 436 59.56 7.66 0.08
N LEU A 437 59.23 6.38 0.30
CA LEU A 437 59.66 5.60 1.47
C LEU A 437 60.68 4.47 1.19
N LEU A 438 61.23 4.38 -0.03
CA LEU A 438 62.28 3.41 -0.39
C LEU A 438 63.38 4.10 -1.20
N PRO A 439 64.61 4.19 -0.65
CA PRO A 439 65.59 3.15 -0.98
C PRO A 439 66.42 2.63 0.22
N SER A 440 67.16 1.53 0.00
CA SER A 440 68.02 0.79 0.98
C SER A 440 67.21 -0.16 1.88
N ILE A 441 67.53 -1.45 2.10
CA ILE A 441 68.61 -2.40 1.70
C ILE A 441 67.91 -3.79 1.55
N ARG A 442 68.02 -4.58 0.46
CA ARG A 442 69.12 -5.41 -0.09
C ARG A 442 69.52 -6.68 0.72
N GLN A 443 69.55 -7.82 0.01
CA GLN A 443 70.19 -9.12 0.31
C GLN A 443 69.49 -10.15 1.24
N GLY A 444 69.59 -11.43 0.81
CA GLY A 444 69.29 -12.66 1.57
C GLY A 444 67.89 -13.25 1.39
N SER A 445 67.65 -14.55 1.12
CA SER A 445 68.34 -15.58 0.29
C SER A 445 67.59 -16.93 0.42
N MET A 446 67.60 -17.75 -0.65
CA MET A 446 67.27 -19.19 -0.71
C MET A 446 65.79 -19.66 -0.67
N GLU A 447 65.51 -20.55 -1.62
CA GLU A 447 64.40 -21.53 -1.73
C GLU A 447 64.87 -22.92 -1.14
N PRO A 448 64.20 -24.07 -1.39
CA PRO A 448 62.82 -24.48 -1.05
C PRO A 448 62.73 -25.89 -0.38
N SER A 449 61.49 -26.34 -0.08
CA SER A 449 61.06 -27.77 0.05
C SER A 449 61.58 -28.57 1.28
N LEU A 450 61.12 -29.78 1.65
CA LEU A 450 60.07 -30.71 1.16
C LEU A 450 59.57 -31.63 2.33
N GLU A 451 58.39 -32.27 2.22
CA GLU A 451 57.92 -33.53 2.90
C GLU A 451 57.88 -33.62 4.47
N ALA A 452 56.79 -34.09 5.13
CA ALA A 452 56.24 -35.46 5.35
C ALA A 452 57.04 -36.31 6.39
N GLN A 453 56.49 -37.23 7.21
CA GLN A 453 55.22 -37.97 7.22
C GLN A 453 54.95 -38.66 8.60
N ARG A 454 53.70 -39.04 8.95
CA ARG A 454 53.28 -40.08 9.96
C ARG A 454 53.62 -39.82 11.47
N MET A 455 53.03 -40.46 12.50
CA MET A 455 51.84 -41.34 12.71
C MET A 455 51.43 -41.34 14.22
N GLY A 456 50.17 -41.68 14.57
CA GLY A 456 49.81 -42.12 15.94
C GLY A 456 48.41 -41.72 16.45
N LEU A 457 47.69 -42.65 17.11
CA LEU A 457 46.44 -42.44 17.87
C LEU A 457 46.76 -42.46 19.39
N MET A 458 45.91 -42.08 20.37
CA MET A 458 44.45 -42.17 20.48
C MET A 458 43.78 -41.06 21.33
N ALA A 459 42.48 -40.90 21.05
CA ALA A 459 41.37 -40.31 21.83
C ALA A 459 41.63 -39.58 23.18
N THR A 460 41.21 -38.31 23.23
CA THR A 460 40.18 -37.83 24.18
C THR A 460 39.49 -36.57 23.62
N SER A 461 38.39 -36.12 24.24
CA SER A 461 37.48 -35.11 23.67
C SER A 461 38.10 -33.71 23.45
N PRO A 462 37.79 -33.01 22.34
CA PRO A 462 38.41 -31.73 21.99
C PRO A 462 37.77 -30.51 22.69
N PRO A 463 38.52 -29.42 22.91
CA PRO A 463 37.96 -28.12 23.30
C PRO A 463 37.17 -27.47 22.14
N PRO A 464 36.27 -26.50 22.42
CA PRO A 464 35.43 -25.90 21.39
C PRO A 464 36.23 -25.06 20.38
N VAL A 465 36.05 -25.38 19.10
CA VAL A 465 36.64 -24.66 17.96
C VAL A 465 36.03 -23.26 17.83
N PRO A 466 36.81 -22.20 17.54
CA PRO A 466 36.27 -20.87 17.24
C PRO A 466 35.40 -20.91 15.98
N THR A 467 34.15 -20.45 16.06
CA THR A 467 33.23 -20.42 14.91
C THR A 467 33.62 -19.35 13.90
N ILE A 468 34.11 -19.79 12.74
CA ILE A 468 34.47 -18.94 11.60
C ILE A 468 33.29 -18.91 10.62
N ASN A 469 32.88 -17.71 10.22
CA ASN A 469 31.92 -17.49 9.13
C ASN A 469 32.63 -17.61 7.77
N VAL A 470 31.87 -17.86 6.70
CA VAL A 470 32.34 -17.91 5.28
C VAL A 470 33.27 -16.74 4.89
N ALA A 471 33.16 -15.57 5.53
CA ALA A 471 34.05 -14.42 5.34
C ALA A 471 35.36 -14.40 6.19
N GLY A 472 35.75 -15.51 6.81
CA GLY A 472 37.10 -15.72 7.39
C GLY A 472 37.47 -14.93 8.66
N ARG A 473 36.53 -14.23 9.30
CA ARG A 473 36.81 -13.40 10.49
C ARG A 473 36.58 -14.16 11.80
N GLN A 474 37.53 -14.06 12.73
CA GLN A 474 37.35 -14.51 14.12
C GLN A 474 36.24 -13.72 14.82
N ILE A 475 35.37 -14.43 15.54
CA ILE A 475 34.33 -13.84 16.39
C ILE A 475 34.86 -13.81 17.82
N LEU A 476 35.20 -12.62 18.34
CA LEU A 476 35.39 -12.42 19.76
C LEU A 476 34.07 -12.73 20.50
N PRO A 477 34.08 -13.47 21.62
CA PRO A 477 32.86 -13.83 22.34
C PRO A 477 32.15 -12.57 22.84
N ARG A 478 30.89 -12.40 22.46
CA ARG A 478 30.07 -11.27 22.92
C ARG A 478 29.63 -11.52 24.36
N LEU A 479 29.88 -10.56 25.24
CA LEU A 479 29.34 -10.57 26.61
C LEU A 479 27.80 -10.62 26.53
N GLN A 480 27.21 -11.56 27.26
CA GLN A 480 25.78 -11.85 27.21
C GLN A 480 25.05 -11.14 28.35
N VAL A 481 23.86 -10.62 28.06
CA VAL A 481 23.00 -9.92 29.02
C VAL A 481 21.63 -10.59 29.01
N VAL A 482 21.19 -11.10 30.15
CA VAL A 482 19.90 -11.77 30.33
C VAL A 482 18.96 -10.82 31.07
N LEU A 483 17.82 -10.50 30.47
CA LEU A 483 16.85 -9.52 30.98
C LEU A 483 15.55 -10.21 31.39
N LEU A 484 15.25 -10.16 32.69
CA LEU A 484 13.94 -10.53 33.25
C LEU A 484 13.05 -9.28 33.34
N HIS A 485 11.75 -9.45 33.61
CA HIS A 485 10.79 -8.34 33.69
C HIS A 485 9.99 -8.33 35.00
N GLY A 486 9.41 -7.16 35.32
CA GLY A 486 8.54 -7.00 36.48
C GLY A 486 7.12 -7.55 36.23
N GLN A 487 6.31 -7.65 37.28
CA GLN A 487 4.95 -8.20 37.24
C GLN A 487 3.99 -7.43 36.30
N ALA A 488 4.24 -6.13 36.07
CA ALA A 488 3.43 -5.30 35.17
C ALA A 488 3.94 -5.29 33.71
N PHE A 489 4.95 -6.09 33.39
CA PHE A 489 5.72 -6.01 32.14
C PHE A 489 5.97 -7.41 31.55
N THR A 490 6.65 -7.46 30.39
CA THR A 490 7.02 -8.71 29.68
C THR A 490 8.42 -8.55 29.08
N SER A 491 8.99 -9.60 28.49
CA SER A 491 10.25 -9.51 27.72
C SER A 491 10.19 -8.44 26.62
N LYS A 492 9.03 -8.31 25.97
CA LYS A 492 8.76 -7.34 24.91
C LYS A 492 8.89 -5.89 25.37
N THR A 493 8.71 -5.61 26.66
CA THR A 493 8.95 -4.27 27.23
C THR A 493 10.40 -3.83 27.04
N TRP A 494 11.39 -4.74 27.03
CA TRP A 494 12.79 -4.40 26.75
C TRP A 494 13.09 -4.12 25.28
N GLU A 495 12.30 -4.67 24.37
CA GLU A 495 12.34 -4.34 22.94
C GLU A 495 11.72 -2.96 22.70
N GLU A 496 10.52 -2.72 23.26
CA GLU A 496 9.77 -1.47 23.13
C GLU A 496 10.48 -0.27 23.78
N LEU A 497 11.17 -0.49 24.90
CA LEU A 497 12.01 0.52 25.54
C LEU A 497 13.31 0.81 24.74
N GLY A 498 13.63 0.00 23.73
CA GLY A 498 14.86 0.10 22.94
C GLY A 498 16.09 -0.53 23.59
N THR A 499 16.00 -1.03 24.82
CA THR A 499 17.13 -1.64 25.56
C THR A 499 17.79 -2.77 24.77
N MET A 500 17.01 -3.64 24.13
CA MET A 500 17.55 -4.75 23.31
C MET A 500 18.40 -4.25 22.13
N ALA A 501 17.93 -3.19 21.45
CA ALA A 501 18.65 -2.59 20.33
C ALA A 501 19.89 -1.82 20.78
N LEU A 502 19.81 -1.12 21.92
CA LEU A 502 20.95 -0.44 22.53
C LEU A 502 22.07 -1.43 22.86
N LEU A 503 21.75 -2.52 23.56
CA LEU A 503 22.72 -3.57 23.91
C LEU A 503 23.35 -4.21 22.66
N ALA A 504 22.54 -4.55 21.65
CA ALA A 504 23.03 -5.10 20.39
C ALA A 504 23.98 -4.12 19.65
N SER A 505 23.66 -2.83 19.63
CA SER A 505 24.50 -1.80 18.98
C SER A 505 25.87 -1.61 19.65
N HIS A 506 25.99 -1.87 20.95
CA HIS A 506 27.25 -1.87 21.70
C HIS A 506 28.00 -3.21 21.65
N GLY A 507 27.50 -4.16 20.85
CA GLY A 507 28.11 -5.47 20.61
C GLY A 507 27.84 -6.53 21.69
N TYR A 508 26.87 -6.28 22.58
CA TYR A 508 26.41 -7.27 23.56
C TYR A 508 25.38 -8.23 22.94
N GLN A 509 25.28 -9.45 23.48
CA GLN A 509 24.22 -10.38 23.13
C GLN A 509 23.11 -10.31 24.18
N ALA A 510 22.03 -9.58 23.86
CA ALA A 510 20.88 -9.43 24.74
C ALA A 510 19.86 -10.56 24.54
N LEU A 511 19.38 -11.13 25.66
CA LEU A 511 18.38 -12.19 25.71
C LEU A 511 17.31 -11.79 26.73
N ALA A 512 16.05 -11.66 26.31
CA ALA A 512 14.94 -11.32 27.19
C ALA A 512 13.99 -12.52 27.35
N MET A 513 13.58 -12.81 28.59
CA MET A 513 12.75 -13.98 28.92
C MET A 513 11.38 -13.55 29.42
N ASP A 514 10.30 -14.08 28.82
CA ASP A 514 8.97 -14.04 29.43
C ASP A 514 8.92 -15.06 30.57
N LEU A 515 8.77 -14.58 31.80
CA LEU A 515 8.59 -15.44 32.98
C LEU A 515 7.27 -16.21 32.86
N PRO A 516 7.20 -17.48 33.32
CA PRO A 516 5.96 -18.26 33.34
C PRO A 516 4.81 -17.52 34.02
N GLY A 517 3.65 -17.53 33.35
CA GLY A 517 2.46 -16.75 33.72
C GLY A 517 2.40 -15.34 33.08
N TYR A 518 3.39 -14.94 32.28
CA TYR A 518 3.48 -13.60 31.68
C TYR A 518 3.79 -13.64 30.18
N GLY A 519 3.35 -12.60 29.46
CA GLY A 519 3.62 -12.42 28.04
C GLY A 519 3.01 -13.55 27.19
N LYS A 520 3.86 -14.37 26.57
CA LYS A 520 3.43 -15.60 25.86
C LYS A 520 3.75 -16.89 26.63
N SER A 521 4.39 -16.82 27.79
CA SER A 521 4.71 -18.00 28.60
C SER A 521 3.50 -18.42 29.45
N PRO A 522 3.01 -19.68 29.36
CA PRO A 522 1.96 -20.18 30.24
C PRO A 522 2.44 -20.20 31.70
N ASP A 523 1.49 -20.20 32.64
CA ASP A 523 1.82 -20.37 34.07
C ASP A 523 2.23 -21.83 34.38
N SER A 524 2.94 -22.04 35.49
CA SER A 524 3.46 -23.36 35.86
C SER A 524 3.47 -23.61 37.36
N GLU A 525 2.56 -24.49 37.78
CA GLU A 525 2.42 -25.01 39.14
C GLU A 525 3.69 -25.65 39.72
N ALA A 526 4.69 -25.97 38.89
CA ALA A 526 5.99 -26.50 39.31
C ALA A 526 6.92 -25.43 39.94
N LEU A 527 6.66 -24.14 39.73
CA LEU A 527 7.56 -23.04 40.11
C LEU A 527 7.26 -22.45 41.50
N LYS A 528 6.84 -23.31 42.43
CA LYS A 528 6.44 -22.95 43.79
C LYS A 528 7.61 -22.78 44.76
N THR A 529 8.72 -23.51 44.58
CA THR A 529 9.91 -23.43 45.45
C THR A 529 10.99 -22.53 44.84
N ASP A 530 11.88 -22.00 45.67
CA ASP A 530 13.02 -21.23 45.17
C ASP A 530 14.03 -22.11 44.41
N GLN A 531 14.10 -23.41 44.69
CA GLN A 531 14.95 -24.32 43.91
C GLN A 531 14.47 -24.45 42.47
N SER A 532 13.18 -24.71 42.21
CA SER A 532 12.70 -24.84 40.83
C SER A 532 12.75 -23.53 40.03
N ARG A 533 12.76 -22.37 40.71
CA ARG A 533 13.04 -21.06 40.08
C ARG A 533 14.52 -20.87 39.70
N VAL A 534 15.44 -21.39 40.51
CA VAL A 534 16.88 -21.44 40.18
C VAL A 534 17.12 -22.39 39.03
N ASP A 535 16.58 -23.61 39.10
CA ASP A 535 16.72 -24.64 38.06
C ASP A 535 16.19 -24.16 36.70
N LEU A 536 15.10 -23.37 36.69
CA LEU A 536 14.58 -22.73 35.48
C LEU A 536 15.58 -21.76 34.85
N LEU A 537 16.21 -20.88 35.64
CA LEU A 537 17.19 -19.92 35.13
C LEU A 537 18.49 -20.62 34.68
N SER A 538 18.97 -21.63 35.41
CA SER A 538 20.10 -22.47 35.01
C SER A 538 19.84 -23.12 33.65
N ARG A 539 18.73 -23.88 33.53
CA ARG A 539 18.37 -24.58 32.29
C ARG A 539 18.13 -23.61 31.13
N PHE A 540 17.54 -22.44 31.36
CA PHE A 540 17.35 -21.43 30.31
C PHE A 540 18.70 -20.93 29.76
N MET A 541 19.67 -20.65 30.63
CA MET A 541 21.00 -20.22 30.21
C MET A 541 21.80 -21.36 29.56
N GLU A 542 21.81 -22.55 30.14
CA GLU A 542 22.44 -23.76 29.58
C GLU A 542 21.90 -24.09 28.17
N SER A 543 20.57 -24.09 27.99
CA SER A 543 19.93 -24.39 26.69
C SER A 543 20.24 -23.39 25.59
N LEU A 544 20.62 -22.15 25.96
CA LEU A 544 21.02 -21.09 25.05
C LEU A 544 22.56 -20.96 24.91
N GLY A 545 23.32 -21.88 25.52
CA GLY A 545 24.79 -21.86 25.52
C GLY A 545 25.42 -20.75 26.37
N VAL A 546 24.63 -20.10 27.24
CA VAL A 546 25.02 -18.94 28.04
C VAL A 546 25.81 -19.39 29.26
N ARG A 547 27.13 -19.19 29.24
CA ARG A 547 28.06 -19.66 30.28
C ARG A 547 28.48 -18.60 31.30
N SER A 548 28.33 -17.32 30.97
CA SER A 548 28.66 -16.20 31.86
C SER A 548 27.85 -14.98 31.43
N ALA A 549 26.83 -14.63 32.21
CA ALA A 549 25.85 -13.60 31.87
C ALA A 549 25.89 -12.40 32.82
N VAL A 550 25.51 -11.23 32.31
CA VAL A 550 25.05 -10.13 33.17
C VAL A 550 23.53 -10.26 33.33
N LEU A 551 23.05 -10.55 34.53
CA LEU A 551 21.62 -10.78 34.80
C LEU A 551 20.94 -9.49 35.28
N LEU A 552 19.91 -9.04 34.57
CA LEU A 552 19.15 -7.83 34.87
C LEU A 552 17.74 -8.22 35.34
N SER A 553 17.34 -7.70 36.52
CA SER A 553 16.15 -8.19 37.24
C SER A 553 15.38 -7.07 37.95
N PRO A 554 14.24 -6.62 37.40
CA PRO A 554 13.37 -5.64 38.04
C PRO A 554 12.25 -6.25 38.89
N SER A 555 12.02 -5.69 40.08
CA SER A 555 10.78 -5.94 40.86
C SER A 555 10.52 -7.44 41.12
N MET A 556 9.37 -7.98 40.69
CA MET A 556 8.92 -9.36 40.91
C MET A 556 9.92 -10.43 40.46
N SER A 557 10.70 -10.20 39.38
CA SER A 557 11.71 -11.18 38.93
C SER A 557 12.79 -11.47 39.98
N GLY A 558 12.90 -10.65 41.03
CA GLY A 558 13.67 -10.95 42.23
C GLY A 558 13.36 -12.31 42.87
N ARG A 559 12.12 -12.83 42.74
CA ARG A 559 11.74 -14.20 43.18
C ARG A 559 12.51 -15.31 42.48
N TYR A 560 13.06 -15.04 41.30
CA TYR A 560 13.88 -15.96 40.52
C TYR A 560 15.36 -15.58 40.65
N SER A 561 15.67 -14.30 40.43
CA SER A 561 17.06 -13.84 40.36
C SER A 561 17.78 -13.76 41.70
N ILE A 562 17.10 -13.47 42.83
CA ILE A 562 17.80 -13.38 44.12
C ILE A 562 18.21 -14.78 44.59
N PRO A 563 17.33 -15.81 44.64
CA PRO A 563 17.78 -17.18 44.96
C PRO A 563 18.85 -17.71 43.99
N PHE A 564 18.79 -17.34 42.71
CA PHE A 564 19.83 -17.69 41.73
C PHE A 564 21.15 -16.97 42.03
N PHE A 565 21.13 -15.65 42.25
CA PHE A 565 22.31 -14.86 42.58
C PHE A 565 23.01 -15.36 43.86
N MET A 566 22.25 -15.78 44.89
CA MET A 566 22.82 -16.32 46.13
C MET A 566 23.43 -17.73 45.99
N LYS A 567 23.02 -18.53 45.00
CA LYS A 567 23.51 -19.92 44.78
C LYS A 567 24.50 -20.07 43.62
N ASN A 568 24.39 -19.20 42.62
CA ASN A 568 25.04 -19.30 41.31
C ASN A 568 25.77 -18.00 40.94
N SER A 569 26.14 -17.17 41.92
CA SER A 569 26.92 -15.92 41.75
C SER A 569 28.13 -16.07 40.81
N ALA A 570 28.87 -17.18 40.93
CA ALA A 570 30.03 -17.50 40.10
C ALA A 570 29.72 -17.74 38.61
N GLN A 571 28.45 -17.97 38.23
CA GLN A 571 28.00 -18.07 36.84
C GLN A 571 27.66 -16.70 36.24
N LEU A 572 27.64 -15.62 37.04
CA LEU A 572 27.28 -14.28 36.60
C LEU A 572 28.52 -13.39 36.44
N HIS A 573 28.65 -12.80 35.26
CA HIS A 573 29.65 -11.77 34.97
C HIS A 573 29.30 -10.42 35.60
N GLY A 574 28.02 -10.23 35.97
CA GLY A 574 27.52 -9.10 36.73
C GLY A 574 26.03 -9.23 37.04
N PHE A 575 25.52 -8.37 37.93
CA PHE A 575 24.11 -8.37 38.33
C PHE A 575 23.54 -6.95 38.32
N ILE A 576 22.33 -6.77 37.78
CA ILE A 576 21.65 -5.46 37.67
C ILE A 576 20.26 -5.56 38.30
N PRO A 577 20.18 -5.54 39.65
CA PRO A 577 18.93 -5.52 40.40
C PRO A 577 18.27 -4.13 40.30
N ILE A 578 17.04 -4.09 39.78
CA ILE A 578 16.21 -2.87 39.74
C ILE A 578 15.06 -2.99 40.75
N ALA A 579 15.27 -2.51 41.97
CA ALA A 579 14.34 -2.66 43.09
C ALA A 579 13.69 -4.09 43.21
N PRO A 580 14.46 -5.21 43.16
CA PRO A 580 13.88 -6.55 43.22
C PRO A 580 13.27 -6.90 44.57
N VAL A 581 12.24 -7.76 44.53
CA VAL A 581 11.70 -8.46 45.71
C VAL A 581 12.63 -9.58 46.19
N GLY A 582 12.44 -10.07 47.43
CA GLY A 582 13.19 -11.20 47.98
C GLY A 582 14.51 -10.83 48.66
N THR A 583 14.96 -9.57 48.59
CA THR A 583 16.22 -9.12 49.21
C THR A 583 16.25 -9.15 50.74
N ARG A 584 15.12 -9.43 51.41
CA ARG A 584 15.05 -9.63 52.87
C ARG A 584 15.33 -11.08 53.30
N SER A 585 15.41 -12.03 52.39
CA SER A 585 15.53 -13.47 52.71
C SER A 585 16.94 -13.93 53.09
N TYR A 586 17.92 -13.02 53.11
CA TYR A 586 19.34 -13.31 53.31
C TYR A 586 19.98 -12.26 54.25
N THR A 587 20.99 -12.68 55.02
CA THR A 587 21.67 -11.81 55.99
C THR A 587 22.74 -10.94 55.33
N PRO A 588 23.18 -9.83 55.98
CA PRO A 588 24.30 -9.02 55.47
C PRO A 588 25.56 -9.83 55.20
N GLN A 589 25.89 -10.82 56.05
CA GLN A 589 27.05 -11.69 55.88
C GLN A 589 26.98 -12.56 54.61
N GLN A 590 25.77 -13.00 54.21
CA GLN A 590 25.56 -13.75 52.97
C GLN A 590 25.70 -12.87 51.72
N TYR A 591 25.37 -11.58 51.80
CA TYR A 591 25.66 -10.62 50.73
C TYR A 591 27.16 -10.27 50.68
N GLN A 592 27.80 -10.09 51.83
CA GLN A 592 29.23 -9.79 51.92
C GLN A 592 30.12 -10.89 51.30
N SER A 593 29.66 -12.14 51.21
CA SER A 593 30.38 -13.24 50.56
C SER A 593 30.20 -13.33 49.03
N ILE A 594 29.60 -12.34 48.36
CA ILE A 594 29.36 -12.36 46.91
C ILE A 594 30.20 -11.30 46.18
N GLU A 595 31.24 -11.77 45.48
CA GLU A 595 32.15 -10.94 44.68
C GLU A 595 31.56 -10.43 43.35
N THR A 596 30.39 -10.92 42.92
CA THR A 596 29.80 -10.59 41.61
C THR A 596 29.55 -9.07 41.45
N PRO A 597 30.18 -8.40 40.46
CA PRO A 597 29.99 -6.96 40.25
C PRO A 597 28.51 -6.59 40.05
N THR A 598 28.03 -5.57 40.76
CA THR A 598 26.60 -5.26 40.83
C THR A 598 26.28 -3.78 40.58
N LEU A 599 25.24 -3.50 39.79
CA LEU A 599 24.64 -2.18 39.60
C LEU A 599 23.23 -2.13 40.23
N ILE A 600 23.12 -1.52 41.41
CA ILE A 600 21.88 -1.37 42.15
C ILE A 600 21.10 -0.18 41.58
N VAL A 601 19.94 -0.42 40.98
CA VAL A 601 19.11 0.62 40.35
C VAL A 601 17.79 0.80 41.11
N PHE A 602 17.39 2.05 41.37
CA PHE A 602 16.06 2.37 41.90
C PHE A 602 15.63 3.80 41.59
N GLY A 603 14.32 4.07 41.62
CA GLY A 603 13.78 5.41 41.48
C GLY A 603 13.74 6.15 42.82
N ALA A 604 14.04 7.45 42.82
CA ALA A 604 14.06 8.26 44.04
C ALA A 604 12.69 8.39 44.74
N LEU A 605 11.58 8.19 44.02
CA LEU A 605 10.22 8.18 44.55
C LEU A 605 9.74 6.77 44.94
N ASP A 606 10.57 5.73 44.81
CA ASP A 606 10.28 4.39 45.32
C ASP A 606 10.75 4.24 46.77
N THR A 607 10.01 4.90 47.66
CA THR A 607 10.24 4.90 49.12
C THR A 607 10.03 3.54 49.78
N ASN A 608 9.50 2.55 49.05
CA ASN A 608 9.12 1.25 49.59
C ASN A 608 10.09 0.16 49.17
N LEU A 609 9.97 -0.33 47.93
CA LEU A 609 10.70 -1.52 47.50
C LEU A 609 12.12 -1.16 47.03
N GLY A 610 12.28 -0.04 46.34
CA GLY A 610 13.57 0.53 45.94
C GLY A 610 14.44 0.85 47.15
N ALA A 611 13.93 1.66 48.08
CA ALA A 611 14.61 1.98 49.34
C ALA A 611 15.00 0.73 50.15
N GLN A 612 14.11 -0.26 50.26
CA GLN A 612 14.40 -1.52 50.95
C GLN A 612 15.44 -2.38 50.21
N SER A 613 15.38 -2.43 48.88
CA SER A 613 16.31 -3.22 48.07
C SER A 613 17.72 -2.61 48.13
N HIS A 614 17.83 -1.29 48.02
CA HIS A 614 19.08 -0.54 48.22
C HIS A 614 19.69 -0.80 49.60
N LYS A 615 18.92 -0.68 50.69
CA LYS A 615 19.39 -0.91 52.07
C LYS A 615 20.04 -2.29 52.27
N ASN A 616 19.59 -3.31 51.55
CA ASN A 616 20.09 -4.68 51.71
C ASN A 616 21.24 -4.98 50.73
N LEU A 617 21.13 -4.54 49.47
CA LEU A 617 22.11 -4.86 48.43
C LEU A 617 23.41 -4.02 48.54
N ILE A 618 23.39 -2.89 49.25
CA ILE A 618 24.60 -2.11 49.59
C ILE A 618 25.62 -2.89 50.44
N GLN A 619 25.23 -4.07 50.96
CA GLN A 619 26.12 -4.99 51.70
C GLN A 619 27.02 -5.84 50.77
N LEU A 620 26.81 -5.80 49.46
CA LEU A 620 27.69 -6.45 48.47
C LEU A 620 29.03 -5.70 48.37
N PRO A 621 30.20 -6.36 48.34
CA PRO A 621 31.49 -5.68 48.25
C PRO A 621 31.65 -4.90 46.94
N ASN A 622 31.33 -5.51 45.79
CA ASN A 622 31.60 -4.96 44.47
C ASN A 622 30.37 -4.28 43.83
N HIS A 623 29.73 -3.35 44.56
CA HIS A 623 28.53 -2.67 44.10
C HIS A 623 28.76 -1.25 43.54
N SER A 624 27.74 -0.77 42.83
CA SER A 624 27.58 0.60 42.34
C SER A 624 26.09 0.97 42.37
N VAL A 625 25.73 2.25 42.48
CA VAL A 625 24.34 2.68 42.69
C VAL A 625 23.90 3.70 41.64
N LEU A 626 22.77 3.43 41.00
CA LEU A 626 22.07 4.33 40.07
C LEU A 626 20.70 4.70 40.64
N LYS A 627 20.66 5.79 41.41
CA LYS A 627 19.42 6.41 41.91
C LYS A 627 18.89 7.36 40.83
N LEU A 628 17.71 7.07 40.29
CA LEU A 628 17.09 7.88 39.23
C LEU A 628 16.16 8.93 39.85
N GLU A 629 16.59 10.19 39.86
CA GLU A 629 15.85 11.29 40.47
C GLU A 629 14.52 11.58 39.76
N GLY A 630 13.47 11.81 40.55
CA GLY A 630 12.09 11.97 40.08
C GLY A 630 11.42 10.70 39.54
N ALA A 631 12.11 9.55 39.51
CA ALA A 631 11.56 8.29 39.01
C ALA A 631 10.87 7.46 40.13
N ARG A 632 9.82 6.72 39.78
CA ARG A 632 9.06 5.82 40.68
C ARG A 632 9.62 4.38 40.57
N HIS A 633 8.88 3.39 41.07
CA HIS A 633 9.31 1.98 41.13
C HIS A 633 9.78 1.40 39.78
N ALA A 634 9.05 1.65 38.69
CA ALA A 634 9.46 1.28 37.33
C ALA A 634 10.43 2.33 36.75
N CYS A 635 11.54 2.60 37.43
CA CYS A 635 12.37 3.78 37.18
C CYS A 635 12.99 3.84 35.77
N TYR A 636 13.23 2.68 35.14
CA TYR A 636 13.68 2.54 33.75
C TYR A 636 12.62 2.95 32.71
N MET A 637 11.32 2.96 33.09
CA MET A 637 10.23 3.47 32.25
C MET A 637 10.03 4.98 32.44
N ASP A 638 10.21 5.49 33.66
CA ASP A 638 10.09 6.92 33.97
C ASP A 638 11.31 7.73 33.48
N LYS A 639 12.52 7.13 33.53
CA LYS A 639 13.81 7.76 33.20
C LYS A 639 14.67 6.84 32.31
N PRO A 640 14.21 6.54 31.07
CA PRO A 640 14.86 5.56 30.21
C PRO A 640 16.25 5.95 29.73
N ARG A 641 16.50 7.24 29.44
CA ARG A 641 17.81 7.71 28.95
C ARG A 641 18.88 7.58 30.02
N GLU A 642 18.57 8.04 31.23
CA GLU A 642 19.45 7.99 32.39
C GLU A 642 19.72 6.54 32.83
N PHE A 643 18.69 5.67 32.77
CA PHE A 643 18.85 4.23 32.96
C PHE A 643 19.76 3.58 31.91
N HIS A 644 19.53 3.87 30.62
CA HIS A 644 20.31 3.34 29.49
C HIS A 644 21.77 3.75 29.55
N GLN A 645 22.05 5.01 29.95
CA GLN A 645 23.41 5.49 30.14
C GLN A 645 24.14 4.68 31.23
N GLY A 646 23.60 4.61 32.44
CA GLY A 646 24.24 3.86 33.54
C GLY A 646 24.37 2.36 33.27
N LEU A 647 23.42 1.76 32.55
CA LEU A 647 23.49 0.38 32.05
C LEU A 647 24.71 0.17 31.13
N ILE A 648 24.91 1.04 30.13
CA ILE A 648 26.03 0.92 29.20
C ILE A 648 27.37 1.28 29.86
N GLU A 649 27.42 2.25 30.76
CA GLU A 649 28.62 2.60 31.53
C GLU A 649 29.11 1.41 32.37
N PHE A 650 28.19 0.74 33.09
CA PHE A 650 28.49 -0.46 33.87
C PHE A 650 28.93 -1.65 32.99
N LEU A 651 28.18 -1.97 31.93
CA LEU A 651 28.57 -3.03 30.99
C LEU A 651 29.89 -2.74 30.26
N SER A 652 30.25 -1.47 30.07
CA SER A 652 31.54 -1.06 29.53
C SER A 652 32.67 -1.19 30.54
N LYS A 653 32.40 -0.97 31.84
CA LYS A 653 33.35 -1.25 32.93
C LYS A 653 33.70 -2.74 32.97
N LEU A 654 32.71 -3.63 33.05
CA LEU A 654 32.93 -5.07 33.08
C LEU A 654 33.74 -5.56 31.88
N LYS A 655 33.40 -5.09 30.67
CA LYS A 655 34.10 -5.45 29.42
C LYS A 655 35.57 -4.98 29.41
N ARG A 656 35.90 -3.83 30.02
CA ARG A 656 37.29 -3.37 30.17
C ARG A 656 38.05 -4.21 31.19
N GLU A 657 37.43 -4.52 32.32
CA GLU A 657 38.04 -5.36 33.38
C GLU A 657 38.29 -6.79 32.88
N GLU A 658 37.38 -7.36 32.08
CA GLU A 658 37.57 -8.66 31.42
C GLU A 658 38.73 -8.62 30.41
N LEU A 659 38.84 -7.56 29.59
CA LEU A 659 39.93 -7.38 28.64
C LEU A 659 41.29 -7.22 29.35
N GLN A 660 41.36 -6.40 30.40
CA GLN A 660 42.59 -6.23 31.20
C GLN A 660 43.03 -7.55 31.85
N ARG A 661 42.08 -8.34 32.37
CA ARG A 661 42.33 -9.67 32.95
C ARG A 661 42.77 -10.71 31.89
N LYS A 662 42.51 -10.47 30.60
CA LYS A 662 42.91 -11.34 29.47
C LYS A 662 44.19 -10.91 28.75
N MET A 663 44.57 -9.62 28.80
CA MET A 663 45.69 -9.07 28.03
C MET A 663 47.01 -8.93 28.81
N GLY A 664 46.97 -8.94 30.15
CA GLY A 664 48.17 -8.79 30.97
C GLY A 664 48.76 -7.36 30.99
N PRO A 665 49.87 -7.12 31.72
CA PRO A 665 50.27 -5.77 32.13
C PRO A 665 51.04 -4.92 31.10
N GLU A 666 51.34 -5.44 29.91
CA GLU A 666 52.55 -5.01 29.16
C GLU A 666 52.33 -3.95 28.05
N TYR A 667 51.08 -3.55 27.76
CA TYR A 667 50.77 -2.68 26.60
C TYR A 667 50.06 -1.36 26.97
N ALA A 668 50.80 -0.42 27.59
CA ALA A 668 50.26 0.86 28.08
C ALA A 668 51.20 2.09 28.04
N ARG A 669 51.96 2.28 26.95
CA ARG A 669 52.75 3.50 26.59
C ARG A 669 52.72 3.62 25.04
N THR A 670 52.67 4.76 24.33
CA THR A 670 52.87 6.21 24.62
C THR A 670 52.10 7.09 23.58
N PRO A 671 51.96 8.43 23.70
CA PRO A 671 51.07 9.25 22.84
C PRO A 671 51.73 10.41 22.00
N ASN A 672 50.92 10.99 21.10
CA ASN A 672 50.87 12.38 20.58
C ASN A 672 51.76 12.93 19.41
N LEU A 673 51.20 13.98 18.75
CA LEU A 673 51.77 14.95 17.75
C LEU A 673 51.98 14.43 16.31
N GLY A 674 51.97 15.22 15.22
CA GLY A 674 51.82 16.69 15.00
C GLY A 674 51.31 17.03 13.57
N ALA A 675 51.44 18.28 13.07
CA ALA A 675 50.72 18.79 11.86
C ALA A 675 51.58 19.60 10.82
N THR A 676 50.94 20.12 9.75
CA THR A 676 51.44 20.97 8.61
C THR A 676 52.15 20.22 7.44
N GLY A 677 52.19 20.67 6.16
CA GLY A 677 51.50 21.80 5.47
C GLY A 677 51.99 22.06 4.00
N SER A 678 51.31 22.95 3.24
CA SER A 678 51.70 23.64 1.96
C SER A 678 51.71 22.90 0.57
N ASN A 679 51.83 23.71 -0.51
CA ASN A 679 51.69 23.54 -1.98
C ASN A 679 52.67 24.57 -2.67
N PRO A 680 52.86 24.81 -4.01
CA PRO A 680 52.30 24.24 -5.27
C PRO A 680 53.31 24.09 -6.49
N ASP A 681 52.77 23.93 -7.72
CA ASP A 681 53.25 24.31 -9.10
C ASP A 681 54.45 23.66 -9.85
N THR A 682 54.22 23.12 -11.08
CA THR A 682 54.65 23.68 -12.43
C THR A 682 54.52 22.72 -13.66
N HIS A 683 54.22 23.31 -14.86
CA HIS A 683 54.40 22.90 -16.29
C HIS A 683 54.02 21.46 -16.81
N ILE A 684 53.18 21.25 -17.87
CA ILE A 684 53.20 21.64 -19.33
C ILE A 684 54.30 20.88 -20.11
N PRO A 685 54.06 20.28 -21.32
CA PRO A 685 52.96 20.41 -22.30
C PRO A 685 52.04 19.14 -22.38
N ALA A 686 51.37 18.64 -23.45
CA ALA A 686 51.38 18.84 -24.92
C ALA A 686 50.05 18.41 -25.64
N SER A 687 50.10 18.12 -26.96
CA SER A 687 48.99 17.80 -27.91
C SER A 687 49.55 16.97 -29.12
N PRO A 688 48.83 16.52 -30.17
CA PRO A 688 47.42 16.74 -30.61
C PRO A 688 46.61 15.39 -30.74
N ASP A 689 45.43 15.21 -31.38
CA ASP A 689 44.81 15.89 -32.54
C ASP A 689 43.26 15.80 -32.67
N THR A 690 42.75 16.62 -33.60
CA THR A 690 41.42 16.79 -34.26
C THR A 690 40.39 15.64 -34.40
N CYS A 691 39.09 15.84 -34.74
CA CYS A 691 38.11 16.95 -34.53
C CYS A 691 36.70 16.59 -35.11
N THR A 692 35.61 17.06 -34.47
CA THR A 692 34.29 17.52 -35.04
C THR A 692 33.37 16.65 -35.95
N ARG A 693 32.08 16.97 -36.24
CA ARG A 693 30.91 17.59 -35.51
C ARG A 693 29.72 17.88 -36.48
N GLU A 694 28.46 17.62 -36.08
CA GLU A 694 27.18 18.20 -36.62
C GLU A 694 26.83 17.96 -38.14
N GLU A 695 25.64 18.22 -38.73
CA GLU A 695 24.33 18.74 -38.27
C GLU A 695 23.08 18.34 -39.14
N ARG A 696 21.90 18.25 -38.47
CA ARG A 696 20.50 18.67 -38.83
C ARG A 696 19.85 18.63 -40.26
N ILE A 697 18.56 18.18 -40.27
CA ILE A 697 17.30 18.83 -40.79
C ILE A 697 16.57 18.41 -42.12
N ASN A 698 15.24 18.22 -41.98
CA ASN A 698 14.05 18.35 -42.89
C ASN A 698 13.65 17.42 -44.08
N HIS A 699 12.49 16.76 -43.89
CA HIS A 699 11.23 16.76 -44.69
C HIS A 699 11.07 16.26 -46.17
N THR A 700 9.90 15.61 -46.36
CA THR A 700 8.93 15.57 -47.50
C THR A 700 8.99 14.56 -48.67
N MET A 701 7.87 13.81 -48.78
CA MET A 701 7.15 13.30 -49.97
C MET A 701 7.64 12.05 -50.76
N LEU A 702 6.63 11.31 -51.26
CA LEU A 702 6.61 10.18 -52.22
C LEU A 702 6.47 10.72 -53.67
N PRO A 703 6.43 9.91 -54.78
CA PRO A 703 6.34 8.44 -54.95
C PRO A 703 7.51 7.85 -55.81
N ASP A 704 7.64 6.56 -56.16
CA ASP A 704 6.69 5.68 -56.88
C ASP A 704 7.09 4.17 -56.85
N LYS A 705 6.40 3.33 -57.64
CA LYS A 705 6.38 1.86 -57.57
C LYS A 705 7.47 1.12 -58.36
N GLU A 706 7.94 0.00 -57.83
CA GLU A 706 8.12 -1.26 -58.59
C GLU A 706 8.23 -2.50 -57.68
N GLY A 707 8.15 -3.71 -58.24
CA GLY A 707 8.25 -5.02 -57.57
C GLY A 707 8.21 -6.16 -58.61
N PRO A 708 8.05 -7.46 -58.24
CA PRO A 708 7.96 -8.05 -56.90
C PRO A 708 9.15 -9.00 -56.57
N GLY A 709 9.39 -9.29 -55.29
CA GLY A 709 10.47 -10.21 -54.85
C GLY A 709 10.01 -11.25 -53.82
N ILE A 710 9.93 -12.52 -54.23
CA ILE A 710 9.62 -13.65 -53.35
C ILE A 710 10.93 -14.28 -52.84
N GLY A 711 11.02 -14.54 -51.53
CA GLY A 711 12.12 -15.31 -50.92
C GLY A 711 12.83 -14.56 -49.79
N GLY A 712 12.57 -14.95 -48.54
CA GLY A 712 13.03 -14.20 -47.38
C GLY A 712 14.47 -14.47 -46.96
N ARG A 713 15.10 -13.45 -46.34
CA ARG A 713 16.15 -13.63 -45.32
C ARG A 713 15.73 -12.87 -44.06
N ARG A 714 15.59 -13.57 -42.94
CA ARG A 714 15.35 -12.94 -41.63
C ARG A 714 16.57 -12.13 -41.22
N SER A 715 16.37 -10.87 -40.84
CA SER A 715 17.34 -10.12 -40.05
C SER A 715 17.40 -10.70 -38.62
N PRO A 716 18.56 -11.03 -38.06
CA PRO A 716 18.67 -11.50 -36.67
C PRO A 716 18.50 -10.30 -35.71
N GLY A 717 17.26 -9.95 -35.39
CA GLY A 717 16.94 -8.88 -34.42
C GLY A 717 15.62 -8.13 -34.62
N GLY A 718 14.85 -8.41 -35.67
CA GLY A 718 13.53 -7.79 -35.89
C GLY A 718 12.38 -8.50 -35.15
N GLU A 719 11.44 -7.73 -34.62
CA GLU A 719 10.14 -8.23 -34.12
C GLU A 719 9.24 -8.63 -35.30
N ASP A 720 8.41 -9.67 -35.14
CA ASP A 720 7.49 -10.12 -36.18
C ASP A 720 6.33 -9.09 -36.35
N PRO A 721 5.94 -8.70 -37.58
CA PRO A 721 4.87 -7.73 -37.80
C PRO A 721 3.52 -8.11 -37.16
N SER A 722 3.21 -9.41 -37.02
CA SER A 722 2.02 -9.84 -36.30
C SER A 722 2.12 -9.58 -34.80
N VAL A 723 3.31 -9.72 -34.22
CA VAL A 723 3.58 -9.41 -32.81
C VAL A 723 3.52 -7.90 -32.59
N GLY A 724 4.10 -7.09 -33.49
CA GLY A 724 4.00 -5.63 -33.44
C GLY A 724 2.53 -5.16 -33.40
N LEU A 725 1.70 -5.64 -34.33
CA LEU A 725 0.27 -5.28 -34.38
C LEU A 725 -0.52 -5.73 -33.13
N PHE A 726 -0.19 -6.89 -32.57
CA PHE A 726 -0.79 -7.37 -31.32
C PHE A 726 -0.43 -6.46 -30.14
N ARG A 727 0.85 -6.07 -30.05
CA ARG A 727 1.33 -5.13 -29.03
C ARG A 727 0.67 -3.74 -29.16
N ASP A 728 0.34 -3.30 -30.36
CA ASP A 728 -0.41 -2.06 -30.58
C ASP A 728 -1.88 -2.14 -30.16
N TYR A 729 -2.55 -3.27 -30.39
CA TYR A 729 -3.94 -3.47 -29.93
C TYR A 729 -4.05 -3.61 -28.41
N LEU A 730 -3.05 -4.23 -27.78
CA LEU A 730 -2.90 -4.30 -26.31
C LEU A 730 -2.70 -2.93 -25.65
N ARG A 731 -2.12 -1.95 -26.35
CA ARG A 731 -1.91 -0.58 -25.85
C ARG A 731 -3.21 0.23 -25.74
N LEU A 732 -4.28 -0.19 -26.40
CA LEU A 732 -5.57 0.50 -26.36
C LEU A 732 -6.25 0.25 -25.00
N LYS A 733 -6.46 1.32 -24.21
CA LYS A 733 -7.03 1.24 -22.86
C LYS A 733 -8.56 1.10 -22.89
N THR A 734 -9.05 0.00 -23.46
CA THR A 734 -10.45 -0.44 -23.42
C THR A 734 -10.86 -1.00 -22.04
N VAL A 735 -10.42 -0.35 -20.96
CA VAL A 735 -10.55 -0.87 -19.59
C VAL A 735 -11.79 -0.34 -18.86
N HIS A 736 -12.53 -1.22 -18.20
CA HIS A 736 -13.68 -0.81 -17.39
C HIS A 736 -13.28 0.07 -16.19
N PRO A 737 -14.14 0.99 -15.73
CA PRO A 737 -15.53 1.22 -16.15
C PRO A 737 -15.67 2.27 -17.28
N GLN A 738 -14.58 2.72 -17.90
CA GLN A 738 -14.57 3.71 -18.99
C GLN A 738 -13.69 3.26 -20.16
N PRO A 739 -14.07 2.17 -20.85
CA PRO A 739 -13.29 1.63 -21.96
C PRO A 739 -13.27 2.60 -23.16
N ASP A 740 -12.07 2.89 -23.68
CA ASP A 740 -11.87 3.66 -24.92
C ASP A 740 -12.19 2.80 -26.16
N TYR A 741 -13.48 2.47 -26.33
CA TYR A 741 -13.96 1.77 -27.53
C TYR A 741 -13.69 2.58 -28.80
N ASP A 742 -13.71 3.91 -28.75
CA ASP A 742 -13.44 4.73 -29.94
C ASP A 742 -12.02 4.51 -30.47
N ALA A 743 -11.03 4.24 -29.61
CA ALA A 743 -9.70 3.85 -30.04
C ALA A 743 -9.67 2.44 -30.67
N ALA A 744 -10.43 1.49 -30.13
CA ALA A 744 -10.59 0.17 -30.75
C ALA A 744 -11.29 0.26 -32.11
N LEU A 745 -12.36 1.06 -32.23
CA LEU A 745 -13.05 1.32 -33.49
C LEU A 745 -12.11 1.93 -34.54
N ARG A 746 -11.35 2.99 -34.19
CA ARG A 746 -10.34 3.60 -35.09
C ARG A 746 -9.24 2.61 -35.50
N PHE A 747 -8.83 1.71 -34.61
CA PHE A 747 -7.86 0.67 -34.92
C PHE A 747 -8.45 -0.36 -35.90
N LEU A 748 -9.68 -0.81 -35.66
CA LEU A 748 -10.38 -1.79 -36.50
C LEU A 748 -10.74 -1.22 -37.87
N ASP A 749 -11.18 0.04 -37.96
CA ASP A 749 -11.45 0.74 -39.22
C ASP A 749 -10.24 0.68 -40.16
N ARG A 750 -9.05 1.08 -39.67
CA ARG A 750 -7.79 0.97 -40.43
C ARG A 750 -7.49 -0.48 -40.86
N ILE A 751 -7.79 -1.47 -40.02
CA ILE A 751 -7.57 -2.89 -40.37
C ILE A 751 -8.56 -3.36 -41.44
N ALA A 752 -9.80 -2.89 -41.45
CA ALA A 752 -10.75 -3.18 -42.51
C ALA A 752 -10.29 -2.62 -43.87
N ASP A 753 -9.79 -1.37 -43.86
CA ASP A 753 -9.19 -0.73 -45.04
C ASP A 753 -7.93 -1.51 -45.53
N GLU A 754 -6.99 -1.82 -44.62
CA GLU A 754 -5.78 -2.61 -44.93
C GLU A 754 -6.06 -4.04 -45.43
N LEU A 755 -7.22 -4.61 -45.10
CA LEU A 755 -7.64 -5.94 -45.54
C LEU A 755 -8.54 -5.91 -46.76
N GLU A 756 -8.97 -4.74 -47.25
CA GLU A 756 -10.04 -4.60 -48.25
C GLU A 756 -11.29 -5.42 -47.86
N LEU A 757 -11.84 -5.17 -46.67
CA LEU A 757 -13.05 -5.82 -46.16
C LEU A 757 -14.10 -4.78 -45.75
N PRO A 758 -15.37 -4.88 -46.20
CA PRO A 758 -16.43 -4.00 -45.75
C PRO A 758 -16.67 -4.19 -44.24
N MET A 759 -16.57 -3.08 -43.49
CA MET A 759 -16.82 -3.02 -42.05
C MET A 759 -18.12 -2.29 -41.73
N LYS A 760 -19.02 -2.98 -41.03
CA LYS A 760 -20.28 -2.42 -40.54
C LYS A 760 -20.17 -2.13 -39.04
N LYS A 761 -20.60 -0.93 -38.63
CA LYS A 761 -20.61 -0.45 -37.24
C LYS A 761 -22.05 -0.23 -36.80
N ILE A 762 -22.44 -0.84 -35.68
CA ILE A 762 -23.83 -0.93 -35.23
C ILE A 762 -23.90 -0.52 -33.76
N GLU A 763 -24.42 0.67 -33.48
CA GLU A 763 -24.66 1.09 -32.09
C GLU A 763 -25.92 0.40 -31.55
N ILE A 764 -25.70 -0.52 -30.61
CA ILE A 764 -26.76 -1.36 -30.00
C ILE A 764 -27.26 -0.79 -28.66
N PHE A 765 -26.44 0.04 -28.03
CA PHE A 765 -26.73 0.80 -26.81
C PHE A 765 -25.84 2.05 -26.82
N PRO A 766 -26.24 3.19 -26.23
CA PRO A 766 -25.41 4.40 -26.24
C PRO A 766 -23.97 4.18 -25.79
N GLY A 767 -23.01 4.44 -26.67
CA GLY A 767 -21.58 4.17 -26.44
C GLY A 767 -21.21 2.68 -26.45
N ARG A 768 -21.94 1.85 -27.20
CA ARG A 768 -21.69 0.41 -27.43
C ARG A 768 -21.91 0.09 -28.91
N VAL A 769 -20.81 0.02 -29.66
CA VAL A 769 -20.81 -0.25 -31.10
C VAL A 769 -20.25 -1.64 -31.36
N VAL A 770 -21.09 -2.55 -31.87
CA VAL A 770 -20.62 -3.82 -32.45
C VAL A 770 -20.03 -3.52 -33.83
N SER A 771 -18.84 -4.05 -34.11
CA SER A 771 -18.17 -3.90 -35.40
C SER A 771 -18.02 -5.24 -36.09
N ILE A 772 -18.29 -5.29 -37.40
CA ILE A 772 -18.31 -6.52 -38.18
C ILE A 772 -17.57 -6.30 -39.50
N MET A 773 -16.42 -6.96 -39.69
CA MET A 773 -15.75 -7.06 -40.99
C MET A 773 -16.25 -8.30 -41.72
N THR A 774 -16.66 -8.18 -42.98
CA THR A 774 -17.23 -9.30 -43.75
C THR A 774 -16.34 -9.70 -44.92
N TRP A 775 -15.85 -10.94 -44.90
CA TRP A 775 -15.26 -11.58 -46.08
C TRP A 775 -16.32 -12.45 -46.76
N GLU A 776 -16.90 -11.93 -47.83
CA GLU A 776 -17.91 -12.62 -48.63
C GLU A 776 -17.34 -13.89 -49.30
N GLY A 777 -18.09 -15.00 -49.20
CA GLY A 777 -17.74 -16.28 -49.81
C GLY A 777 -18.19 -16.40 -51.25
N THR A 778 -17.73 -17.43 -51.97
CA THR A 778 -18.16 -17.68 -53.35
C THR A 778 -19.60 -18.19 -53.47
N ASN A 779 -20.24 -18.59 -52.36
CA ASN A 779 -21.68 -18.81 -52.30
C ASN A 779 -22.29 -18.17 -51.01
N PRO A 780 -22.72 -16.89 -51.07
CA PRO A 780 -23.25 -16.18 -49.90
C PRO A 780 -24.62 -16.66 -49.38
N SER A 781 -25.33 -17.56 -50.06
CA SER A 781 -26.62 -18.09 -49.55
C SER A 781 -26.42 -19.12 -48.43
N LEU A 782 -25.28 -19.81 -48.42
CA LEU A 782 -24.91 -20.73 -47.36
C LEU A 782 -24.71 -19.99 -46.04
N LYS A 783 -24.96 -20.66 -44.92
CA LYS A 783 -24.73 -20.11 -43.59
C LYS A 783 -23.26 -19.69 -43.42
N SER A 784 -23.07 -18.50 -42.87
CA SER A 784 -21.75 -17.92 -42.63
C SER A 784 -21.09 -18.48 -41.37
N ILE A 785 -19.80 -18.20 -41.23
CA ILE A 785 -19.02 -18.46 -40.01
C ILE A 785 -18.75 -17.13 -39.31
N LEU A 786 -19.03 -17.10 -38.01
CA LEU A 786 -18.67 -16.01 -37.13
C LEU A 786 -17.34 -16.30 -36.42
N LEU A 787 -16.44 -15.33 -36.44
CA LEU A 787 -15.24 -15.28 -35.61
C LEU A 787 -15.46 -14.15 -34.60
N ASN A 788 -15.98 -14.50 -33.43
CA ASN A 788 -16.36 -13.54 -32.38
C ASN A 788 -15.15 -13.16 -31.52
N SER A 789 -15.08 -11.89 -31.13
CA SER A 789 -14.24 -11.48 -30.02
C SER A 789 -14.80 -10.24 -29.33
N HIS A 790 -14.60 -10.11 -28.02
CA HIS A 790 -14.87 -8.88 -27.29
C HIS A 790 -13.69 -7.89 -27.39
N THR A 791 -13.88 -6.67 -26.89
CA THR A 791 -12.95 -5.54 -27.09
C THR A 791 -12.51 -4.86 -25.80
N ASP A 792 -13.30 -4.97 -24.73
CA ASP A 792 -12.99 -4.48 -23.39
C ASP A 792 -12.02 -5.37 -22.62
N VAL A 793 -11.60 -4.90 -21.44
CA VAL A 793 -10.81 -5.66 -20.45
C VAL A 793 -11.14 -5.24 -19.02
N VAL A 794 -10.99 -6.15 -18.04
CA VAL A 794 -11.11 -5.86 -16.61
C VAL A 794 -10.09 -4.84 -16.11
N PRO A 795 -10.40 -4.10 -15.02
CA PRO A 795 -9.45 -3.24 -14.32
C PRO A 795 -8.10 -3.90 -13.98
N VAL A 796 -7.09 -3.06 -13.77
CA VAL A 796 -5.75 -3.47 -13.35
C VAL A 796 -5.31 -2.75 -12.08
N TYR A 797 -4.70 -3.49 -11.17
CA TYR A 797 -3.96 -2.97 -10.01
C TYR A 797 -2.50 -2.83 -10.41
N GLN A 798 -2.14 -1.69 -11.00
CA GLN A 798 -0.85 -1.46 -11.67
C GLN A 798 0.36 -1.65 -10.74
N GLU A 799 0.19 -1.53 -9.42
CA GLU A 799 1.18 -1.82 -8.39
C GLU A 799 1.58 -3.31 -8.26
N HIS A 800 0.79 -4.23 -8.81
CA HIS A 800 1.06 -5.68 -8.78
C HIS A 800 1.66 -6.22 -10.08
N TRP A 801 1.84 -5.38 -11.09
CA TRP A 801 2.49 -5.75 -12.34
C TRP A 801 3.99 -5.39 -12.36
N LYS A 802 4.78 -6.30 -12.91
CA LYS A 802 6.22 -6.20 -13.22
C LYS A 802 6.52 -5.11 -14.26
N TYR A 803 5.55 -4.80 -15.12
CA TYR A 803 5.60 -3.82 -16.21
C TYR A 803 4.27 -3.05 -16.29
N ASP A 804 4.19 -1.95 -17.05
CA ASP A 804 2.89 -1.27 -17.28
C ASP A 804 1.96 -2.19 -18.08
N ALA A 805 0.74 -2.40 -17.56
CA ALA A 805 -0.23 -3.39 -18.04
C ALA A 805 -0.78 -3.09 -19.45
N PHE A 806 -0.52 -1.89 -19.98
CA PHE A 806 -0.88 -1.47 -21.33
C PHE A 806 0.34 -1.05 -22.17
N SER A 807 1.57 -1.26 -21.70
CA SER A 807 2.78 -1.01 -22.49
C SER A 807 3.01 -2.05 -23.60
N ALA A 808 2.40 -3.23 -23.44
CA ALA A 808 2.73 -4.45 -24.18
C ALA A 808 4.25 -4.71 -24.15
N PHE A 809 4.80 -4.84 -22.94
CA PHE A 809 6.22 -5.07 -22.72
C PHE A 809 6.57 -6.51 -23.15
N ARG A 810 7.53 -6.65 -24.06
CA ARG A 810 8.08 -7.94 -24.51
C ARG A 810 9.42 -8.15 -23.82
N ASP A 811 9.56 -9.24 -23.05
CA ASP A 811 10.84 -9.60 -22.42
C ASP A 811 11.82 -10.27 -23.40
N ALA A 812 12.97 -10.76 -22.89
CA ALA A 812 13.99 -11.41 -23.71
C ALA A 812 13.54 -12.82 -24.17
N GLU A 813 12.69 -13.45 -23.37
CA GLU A 813 12.10 -14.76 -23.54
C GLU A 813 10.89 -14.76 -24.50
N GLY A 814 10.44 -13.58 -24.94
CA GLY A 814 9.35 -13.38 -25.89
C GLY A 814 7.96 -13.31 -25.25
N ASN A 815 7.86 -13.18 -23.94
CA ASN A 815 6.59 -13.01 -23.21
C ASN A 815 6.10 -11.57 -23.36
N ILE A 816 4.90 -11.40 -23.88
CA ILE A 816 4.25 -10.10 -24.09
C ILE A 816 3.30 -9.86 -22.93
N TYR A 817 3.73 -9.03 -21.97
CA TYR A 817 2.96 -8.67 -20.78
C TYR A 817 2.01 -7.52 -21.08
N ALA A 818 0.71 -7.80 -20.97
CA ALA A 818 -0.37 -6.81 -21.01
C ALA A 818 -1.69 -7.43 -20.55
N ARG A 819 -2.61 -6.59 -20.07
CA ARG A 819 -4.01 -6.98 -19.85
C ARG A 819 -4.68 -7.28 -21.20
N GLY A 820 -5.32 -8.43 -21.28
CA GLY A 820 -5.92 -8.97 -22.50
C GLY A 820 -4.95 -9.60 -23.48
N SER A 821 -3.75 -9.96 -23.01
CA SER A 821 -2.83 -10.81 -23.79
C SER A 821 -3.27 -12.28 -23.85
N GLN A 822 -4.14 -12.70 -22.92
CA GLN A 822 -4.90 -13.95 -22.97
C GLN A 822 -6.41 -13.71 -23.19
N ASP A 823 -6.98 -12.64 -22.62
CA ASP A 823 -8.44 -12.42 -22.61
C ASP A 823 -8.87 -11.03 -23.15
N MET A 824 -9.24 -10.89 -24.42
CA MET A 824 -9.07 -11.87 -25.50
C MET A 824 -8.40 -11.27 -26.75
N LYS A 825 -7.71 -10.12 -26.60
CA LYS A 825 -7.14 -9.35 -27.71
C LYS A 825 -6.11 -10.11 -28.55
N CYS A 826 -5.54 -11.20 -28.03
CA CYS A 826 -4.74 -12.15 -28.79
C CYS A 826 -5.55 -12.82 -29.91
N VAL A 827 -6.75 -13.33 -29.60
CA VAL A 827 -7.64 -14.02 -30.54
C VAL A 827 -8.13 -13.05 -31.63
N THR A 828 -8.52 -11.82 -31.25
CA THR A 828 -8.86 -10.74 -32.20
C THR A 828 -7.78 -10.57 -33.28
N ILE A 829 -6.52 -10.43 -32.87
CA ILE A 829 -5.41 -10.19 -33.81
C ILE A 829 -4.98 -11.48 -34.52
N GLN A 830 -5.15 -12.64 -33.91
CA GLN A 830 -4.93 -13.93 -34.57
C GLN A 830 -5.92 -14.16 -35.73
N TYR A 831 -7.21 -13.86 -35.56
CA TYR A 831 -8.20 -13.90 -36.66
C TYR A 831 -7.84 -12.90 -37.77
N ILE A 832 -7.57 -11.64 -37.41
CA ILE A 832 -7.18 -10.58 -38.35
C ILE A 832 -5.94 -11.00 -39.18
N GLN A 833 -4.92 -11.56 -38.54
CA GLN A 833 -3.70 -11.97 -39.23
C GLN A 833 -3.89 -13.23 -40.07
N ALA A 834 -4.64 -14.23 -39.60
CA ALA A 834 -4.93 -15.42 -40.39
C ALA A 834 -5.70 -15.07 -41.67
N VAL A 835 -6.69 -14.17 -41.57
CA VAL A 835 -7.42 -13.62 -42.72
C VAL A 835 -6.50 -12.81 -43.62
N ARG A 836 -5.59 -11.99 -43.09
CA ARG A 836 -4.57 -11.28 -43.88
C ARG A 836 -3.71 -12.24 -44.70
N ARG A 837 -3.20 -13.31 -44.09
CA ARG A 837 -2.36 -14.32 -44.77
C ARG A 837 -3.14 -15.02 -45.87
N LEU A 838 -4.35 -15.50 -45.58
CA LEU A 838 -5.21 -16.18 -46.56
C LEU A 838 -5.65 -15.28 -47.73
N LYS A 839 -5.96 -13.99 -47.49
CA LYS A 839 -6.22 -13.04 -48.59
C LYS A 839 -4.98 -12.78 -49.44
N ALA A 840 -3.79 -12.66 -48.83
CA ALA A 840 -2.52 -12.49 -49.55
C ALA A 840 -2.14 -13.73 -50.39
N GLU A 841 -2.54 -14.94 -49.97
CA GLU A 841 -2.44 -16.18 -50.77
C GLU A 841 -3.45 -16.22 -51.94
N GLY A 842 -4.34 -15.24 -52.07
CA GLY A 842 -5.41 -15.25 -53.08
C GLY A 842 -6.50 -16.29 -52.82
N ARG A 843 -6.62 -16.79 -51.59
CA ARG A 843 -7.60 -17.82 -51.22
C ARG A 843 -9.02 -17.33 -51.49
N LYS A 844 -9.88 -18.23 -51.97
CA LYS A 844 -11.33 -18.06 -51.96
C LYS A 844 -11.96 -19.06 -50.97
N LEU A 845 -13.01 -18.62 -50.30
CA LEU A 845 -13.77 -19.40 -49.31
C LEU A 845 -15.17 -19.64 -49.87
N MET A 846 -15.77 -20.81 -49.61
CA MET A 846 -17.10 -21.15 -50.12
C MET A 846 -18.18 -20.39 -49.34
N ARG A 847 -18.15 -20.51 -48.01
CA ARG A 847 -19.02 -19.78 -47.08
C ARG A 847 -18.43 -18.40 -46.75
N THR A 848 -19.30 -17.42 -46.49
CA THR A 848 -18.94 -16.09 -45.95
C THR A 848 -18.38 -16.21 -44.53
N VAL A 849 -17.40 -15.35 -44.20
CA VAL A 849 -16.80 -15.27 -42.86
C VAL A 849 -16.95 -13.84 -42.32
N HIS A 850 -17.50 -13.70 -41.12
CA HIS A 850 -17.59 -12.43 -40.40
C HIS A 850 -16.61 -12.42 -39.23
N LEU A 851 -15.77 -11.39 -39.13
CA LEU A 851 -15.01 -11.09 -37.92
C LEU A 851 -15.80 -10.06 -37.13
N MET A 852 -16.17 -10.38 -35.89
CA MET A 852 -17.01 -9.53 -35.06
C MET A 852 -16.29 -9.11 -33.78
N PHE A 853 -16.47 -7.84 -33.44
CA PHE A 853 -15.81 -7.16 -32.34
C PHE A 853 -16.90 -6.52 -31.47
N VAL A 854 -17.09 -7.07 -30.26
CA VAL A 854 -18.23 -6.80 -29.38
C VAL A 854 -17.78 -6.01 -28.14
N PRO A 855 -18.59 -5.07 -27.64
CA PRO A 855 -18.37 -4.42 -26.35
C PRO A 855 -19.24 -5.00 -25.22
N ASP A 856 -18.84 -4.78 -23.97
CA ASP A 856 -19.62 -5.02 -22.73
C ASP A 856 -19.59 -6.47 -22.21
N GLU A 857 -18.79 -7.40 -22.77
CA GLU A 857 -18.68 -8.79 -22.30
C GLU A 857 -18.22 -8.85 -20.84
N GLU A 858 -17.12 -8.16 -20.51
CA GLU A 858 -16.45 -8.11 -19.19
C GLU A 858 -17.32 -7.55 -18.05
N VAL A 859 -18.55 -7.11 -18.36
CA VAL A 859 -19.58 -6.68 -17.40
C VAL A 859 -20.93 -7.41 -17.59
N GLY A 860 -20.92 -8.56 -18.27
CA GLY A 860 -22.02 -9.51 -18.45
C GLY A 860 -22.57 -9.65 -19.87
N GLY A 861 -22.06 -8.91 -20.87
CA GLY A 861 -22.51 -8.92 -22.27
C GLY A 861 -23.94 -8.40 -22.49
N HIS A 862 -24.59 -7.87 -21.45
CA HIS A 862 -26.01 -7.48 -21.47
C HIS A 862 -26.31 -6.34 -22.46
N LYS A 863 -25.46 -5.30 -22.52
CA LYS A 863 -25.55 -4.24 -23.56
C LYS A 863 -24.65 -4.52 -24.76
N GLY A 864 -24.04 -5.70 -24.77
CA GLY A 864 -23.25 -6.29 -25.85
C GLY A 864 -24.07 -7.30 -26.63
N MET A 865 -23.53 -8.51 -26.78
CA MET A 865 -24.15 -9.60 -27.53
C MET A 865 -25.59 -9.92 -27.13
N GLU A 866 -25.99 -9.86 -25.84
CA GLU A 866 -27.38 -10.18 -25.47
C GLU A 866 -28.39 -9.20 -26.08
N THR A 867 -27.98 -7.95 -26.32
CA THR A 867 -28.78 -6.98 -27.07
C THR A 867 -28.62 -7.21 -28.58
N PHE A 868 -27.42 -7.54 -29.06
CA PHE A 868 -27.17 -7.72 -30.49
C PHE A 868 -27.86 -8.96 -31.11
N VAL A 869 -27.88 -10.13 -30.46
CA VAL A 869 -28.54 -11.34 -31.02
C VAL A 869 -30.05 -11.17 -31.23
N LYS A 870 -30.65 -10.15 -30.59
CA LYS A 870 -32.06 -9.76 -30.75
C LYS A 870 -32.27 -8.70 -31.85
N HIS A 871 -31.20 -8.01 -32.25
CA HIS A 871 -31.23 -6.94 -33.25
C HIS A 871 -31.43 -7.51 -34.68
N PRO A 872 -32.18 -6.84 -35.58
CA PRO A 872 -32.42 -7.35 -36.93
C PRO A 872 -31.13 -7.65 -37.71
N GLU A 873 -30.09 -6.84 -37.49
CA GLU A 873 -28.79 -6.96 -38.17
C GLU A 873 -27.96 -8.18 -37.72
N PHE A 874 -28.30 -8.87 -36.63
CA PHE A 874 -27.66 -10.15 -36.33
C PHE A 874 -28.19 -11.26 -37.27
N LYS A 875 -29.46 -11.15 -37.70
CA LYS A 875 -30.09 -12.14 -38.58
C LYS A 875 -29.63 -12.02 -40.04
N THR A 876 -29.27 -10.82 -40.50
CA THR A 876 -28.74 -10.58 -41.86
C THR A 876 -27.37 -11.21 -42.08
N LEU A 877 -26.63 -11.52 -41.01
CA LEU A 877 -25.34 -12.23 -41.07
C LEU A 877 -25.47 -13.71 -41.48
N ASN A 878 -26.68 -14.30 -41.42
CA ASN A 878 -26.94 -15.70 -41.81
C ASN A 878 -26.01 -16.73 -41.12
N ILE A 879 -25.61 -16.50 -39.86
CA ILE A 879 -24.59 -17.33 -39.17
C ILE A 879 -25.10 -18.76 -38.93
N GLY A 880 -24.25 -19.73 -39.24
CA GLY A 880 -24.48 -21.17 -38.99
C GLY A 880 -23.55 -21.78 -37.95
N PHE A 881 -22.40 -21.15 -37.67
CA PHE A 881 -21.45 -21.58 -36.67
C PHE A 881 -20.59 -20.40 -36.18
N ALA A 882 -20.21 -20.41 -34.91
CA ALA A 882 -19.33 -19.41 -34.32
C ALA A 882 -18.09 -20.03 -33.63
N LEU A 883 -16.94 -19.40 -33.83
CA LEU A 883 -15.81 -19.49 -32.90
C LEU A 883 -15.80 -18.26 -32.00
N ASP A 884 -15.39 -18.48 -30.75
CA ASP A 884 -15.41 -17.50 -29.66
C ASP A 884 -14.19 -17.75 -28.74
N GLU A 885 -14.06 -17.00 -27.64
CA GLU A 885 -12.93 -17.14 -26.71
C GLU A 885 -12.84 -18.50 -25.99
N GLY A 886 -11.61 -18.88 -25.65
CA GLY A 886 -11.32 -19.99 -24.75
C GLY A 886 -10.15 -19.67 -23.81
N LEU A 887 -9.95 -20.53 -22.81
CA LEU A 887 -8.84 -20.40 -21.87
C LEU A 887 -7.51 -20.91 -22.45
N ALA A 888 -6.41 -20.47 -21.84
CA ALA A 888 -5.11 -21.12 -21.99
C ALA A 888 -5.11 -22.52 -21.34
N ASN A 889 -4.23 -23.40 -21.80
CA ASN A 889 -4.00 -24.73 -21.23
C ASN A 889 -2.52 -24.86 -20.81
N PRO A 890 -2.20 -25.14 -19.53
CA PRO A 890 -0.82 -25.29 -19.07
C PRO A 890 -0.09 -26.51 -19.64
N GLY A 891 -0.81 -27.51 -20.15
CA GLY A 891 -0.28 -28.75 -20.72
C GLY A 891 -0.12 -28.72 -22.25
N GLU A 892 -0.02 -29.90 -22.85
CA GLU A 892 0.15 -30.04 -24.31
C GLU A 892 -1.15 -29.87 -25.11
N ALA A 893 -2.30 -30.09 -24.48
CA ALA A 893 -3.60 -30.04 -25.14
C ALA A 893 -4.10 -28.62 -25.39
N PHE A 894 -5.15 -28.51 -26.18
CA PHE A 894 -5.93 -27.30 -26.35
C PHE A 894 -7.35 -27.55 -25.84
N THR A 895 -7.81 -26.73 -24.90
CA THR A 895 -9.17 -26.86 -24.36
C THR A 895 -10.19 -26.24 -25.31
N VAL A 896 -11.32 -26.92 -25.47
CA VAL A 896 -12.39 -26.60 -26.42
C VAL A 896 -13.72 -26.59 -25.66
N PHE A 897 -14.39 -25.44 -25.69
CA PHE A 897 -15.53 -25.16 -24.83
C PHE A 897 -16.84 -25.19 -25.63
N TYR A 898 -17.72 -26.13 -25.28
CA TYR A 898 -18.98 -26.39 -26.00
C TYR A 898 -20.23 -25.99 -25.20
N GLY A 899 -20.03 -25.48 -23.99
CA GLY A 899 -21.02 -24.98 -23.05
C GLY A 899 -20.35 -24.18 -21.95
N GLU A 900 -21.16 -23.53 -21.10
CA GLU A 900 -20.70 -22.70 -19.98
C GLU A 900 -21.51 -23.00 -18.72
N ARG A 901 -20.99 -22.61 -17.55
CA ARG A 901 -21.75 -22.67 -16.31
C ARG A 901 -22.65 -21.45 -16.14
N ASN A 902 -23.92 -21.68 -15.78
CA ASN A 902 -24.91 -20.64 -15.57
C ASN A 902 -24.58 -19.81 -14.31
N PRO A 903 -24.37 -18.48 -14.43
CA PRO A 903 -24.13 -17.60 -13.28
C PRO A 903 -25.44 -17.19 -12.61
N TRP A 904 -25.61 -17.61 -11.34
CA TRP A 904 -26.71 -17.19 -10.47
C TRP A 904 -26.15 -16.45 -9.27
N TRP A 905 -26.50 -15.16 -9.15
CA TRP A 905 -26.16 -14.33 -8.01
C TRP A 905 -27.41 -14.12 -7.17
N ILE A 906 -27.44 -14.74 -5.98
CA ILE A 906 -28.62 -14.77 -5.11
C ILE A 906 -28.35 -14.02 -3.81
N THR A 907 -29.34 -13.26 -3.35
CA THR A 907 -29.40 -12.74 -1.98
C THR A 907 -30.61 -13.36 -1.28
N VAL A 908 -30.37 -14.00 -0.13
CA VAL A 908 -31.41 -14.50 0.78
C VAL A 908 -31.57 -13.49 1.92
N ASN A 909 -32.81 -13.08 2.20
CA ASN A 909 -33.21 -12.21 3.29
C ASN A 909 -33.89 -13.07 4.36
N CYS A 910 -33.41 -12.95 5.60
CA CYS A 910 -33.89 -13.68 6.76
C CYS A 910 -34.47 -12.71 7.80
N PRO A 911 -35.79 -12.44 7.79
CA PRO A 911 -36.46 -11.71 8.86
C PRO A 911 -36.46 -12.52 10.17
N GLY A 912 -36.68 -11.87 11.31
CA GLY A 912 -36.88 -12.57 12.57
C GLY A 912 -37.11 -11.65 13.77
N SER A 913 -37.34 -12.26 14.92
CA SER A 913 -37.69 -11.57 16.16
C SER A 913 -36.57 -10.64 16.67
N PRO A 914 -36.76 -9.31 16.71
CA PRO A 914 -35.81 -8.40 17.34
C PRO A 914 -35.99 -8.39 18.87
N GLY A 915 -34.97 -7.92 19.60
CA GLY A 915 -35.02 -7.84 21.05
C GLY A 915 -33.70 -7.40 21.68
N HIS A 916 -33.64 -7.36 23.02
CA HIS A 916 -32.41 -7.04 23.73
C HIS A 916 -31.53 -8.29 23.87
N GLY A 917 -30.24 -8.18 23.52
CA GLY A 917 -29.27 -9.29 23.51
C GLY A 917 -28.95 -9.95 24.87
N SER A 918 -29.64 -9.54 25.95
CA SER A 918 -29.64 -10.21 27.25
C SER A 918 -30.86 -11.13 27.45
N ARG A 919 -31.55 -11.51 26.36
CA ARG A 919 -32.72 -12.38 26.35
C ARG A 919 -32.50 -13.48 25.31
N PHE A 920 -32.90 -14.70 25.66
CA PHE A 920 -33.08 -15.77 24.66
C PHE A 920 -34.40 -15.49 23.94
N VAL A 921 -34.33 -14.71 22.87
CA VAL A 921 -35.42 -14.51 21.92
C VAL A 921 -35.33 -15.63 20.89
N GLU A 922 -36.46 -16.22 20.53
CA GLU A 922 -36.56 -17.30 19.54
C GLU A 922 -36.95 -16.75 18.16
N ASN A 923 -36.76 -17.55 17.10
CA ASN A 923 -37.11 -17.18 15.72
C ASN A 923 -36.37 -15.92 15.22
N THR A 924 -35.11 -15.75 15.65
CA THR A 924 -34.28 -14.59 15.32
C THR A 924 -33.72 -14.67 13.91
N ALA A 925 -33.45 -13.51 13.30
CA ALA A 925 -32.87 -13.44 11.96
C ALA A 925 -31.54 -14.22 11.85
N ALA A 926 -30.74 -14.24 12.92
CA ALA A 926 -29.45 -14.92 12.98
C ALA A 926 -29.56 -16.46 12.98
N GLU A 927 -30.61 -17.04 13.59
CA GLU A 927 -30.85 -18.48 13.59
C GLU A 927 -31.20 -18.98 12.18
N LYS A 928 -32.11 -18.26 11.50
CA LYS A 928 -32.49 -18.57 10.12
C LYS A 928 -31.32 -18.38 9.16
N LEU A 929 -30.57 -17.27 9.31
CA LEU A 929 -29.36 -17.01 8.54
C LEU A 929 -28.32 -18.13 8.69
N ARG A 930 -28.11 -18.63 9.91
CA ARG A 930 -27.25 -19.79 10.18
C ARG A 930 -27.73 -21.03 9.43
N GLN A 931 -29.04 -21.31 9.42
CA GLN A 931 -29.59 -22.46 8.71
C GLN A 931 -29.44 -22.33 7.18
N VAL A 932 -29.70 -21.16 6.60
CA VAL A 932 -29.45 -20.88 5.17
C VAL A 932 -27.96 -21.06 4.83
N ILE A 933 -27.06 -20.47 5.64
CA ILE A 933 -25.61 -20.59 5.44
C ILE A 933 -25.18 -22.06 5.50
N ASN A 934 -25.67 -22.84 6.47
CA ASN A 934 -25.40 -24.27 6.56
C ASN A 934 -25.86 -25.01 5.29
N SER A 935 -27.12 -24.88 4.87
CA SER A 935 -27.64 -25.62 3.71
C SER A 935 -26.84 -25.34 2.42
N PHE A 936 -26.48 -24.07 2.16
CA PHE A 936 -25.67 -23.69 1.00
C PHE A 936 -24.21 -24.20 1.11
N LEU A 937 -23.60 -24.19 2.29
CA LEU A 937 -22.21 -24.65 2.48
C LEU A 937 -22.08 -26.18 2.60
N ASP A 938 -23.10 -26.87 3.11
CA ASP A 938 -23.19 -28.33 3.10
C ASP A 938 -23.38 -28.86 1.67
N PHE A 939 -24.16 -28.15 0.83
CA PHE A 939 -24.24 -28.42 -0.61
C PHE A 939 -22.90 -28.16 -1.32
N ARG A 940 -22.24 -27.03 -1.01
CA ARG A 940 -20.89 -26.71 -1.52
C ARG A 940 -19.88 -27.82 -1.23
N GLU A 941 -19.88 -28.36 -0.02
CA GLU A 941 -18.95 -29.43 0.35
C GLU A 941 -19.30 -30.76 -0.33
N LYS A 942 -20.58 -31.06 -0.58
CA LYS A 942 -21.01 -32.22 -1.41
C LYS A 942 -20.52 -32.11 -2.85
N GLU A 943 -20.68 -30.96 -3.50
CA GLU A 943 -20.20 -30.75 -4.88
C GLU A 943 -18.66 -30.75 -4.97
N LYS A 944 -17.97 -30.24 -3.94
CA LYS A 944 -16.52 -30.35 -3.78
C LYS A 944 -16.05 -31.79 -3.54
N GLN A 945 -16.79 -32.60 -2.81
CA GLN A 945 -16.52 -34.03 -2.67
C GLN A 945 -16.75 -34.76 -4.00
N ARG A 946 -17.83 -34.45 -4.72
CA ARG A 946 -18.13 -35.00 -6.05
C ARG A 946 -17.03 -34.70 -7.07
N LEU A 947 -16.49 -33.48 -7.08
CA LEU A 947 -15.31 -33.12 -7.88
C LEU A 947 -14.10 -34.03 -7.59
N ASN A 948 -13.87 -34.38 -6.32
CA ASN A 948 -12.79 -35.26 -5.89
C ASN A 948 -13.10 -36.76 -6.07
N THR A 949 -14.32 -37.15 -6.49
CA THR A 949 -14.76 -38.55 -6.55
C THR A 949 -14.31 -39.27 -7.83
N SER A 950 -13.92 -38.53 -8.88
CA SER A 950 -13.43 -39.10 -10.13
C SER A 950 -12.47 -38.15 -10.84
N GLU A 951 -11.37 -38.67 -11.38
CA GLU A 951 -10.45 -37.94 -12.27
C GLU A 951 -11.13 -37.42 -13.55
N CYS A 952 -12.33 -37.92 -13.87
CA CYS A 952 -13.13 -37.49 -15.02
C CYS A 952 -13.99 -36.24 -14.77
N PHE A 953 -14.10 -35.73 -13.53
CA PHE A 953 -14.86 -34.50 -13.25
C PHE A 953 -13.96 -33.27 -13.28
N THR A 954 -14.28 -32.33 -14.16
CA THR A 954 -13.65 -31.01 -14.19
C THR A 954 -14.39 -30.03 -13.28
N LEU A 955 -13.81 -28.84 -13.06
CA LEU A 955 -14.52 -27.77 -12.37
C LEU A 955 -15.79 -27.35 -13.13
N GLY A 956 -15.84 -27.53 -14.45
CA GLY A 956 -17.00 -27.25 -15.30
C GLY A 956 -18.22 -28.16 -15.03
N ASP A 957 -18.02 -29.33 -14.43
CA ASP A 957 -19.06 -30.35 -14.21
C ASP A 957 -19.80 -30.21 -12.86
N VAL A 958 -19.30 -29.36 -11.96
CA VAL A 958 -19.82 -29.21 -10.59
C VAL A 958 -20.30 -27.78 -10.29
N THR A 959 -21.31 -27.70 -9.43
CA THR A 959 -21.90 -26.45 -8.95
C THR A 959 -20.99 -25.84 -7.90
N THR A 960 -20.33 -24.73 -8.23
CA THR A 960 -19.59 -23.98 -7.21
C THR A 960 -20.51 -23.00 -6.52
N VAL A 961 -20.41 -22.91 -5.19
CA VAL A 961 -21.18 -22.02 -4.32
C VAL A 961 -20.19 -21.26 -3.44
N ASN A 962 -20.26 -19.93 -3.42
CA ASN A 962 -19.40 -19.12 -2.55
C ASN A 962 -20.21 -17.99 -1.91
N MET A 963 -20.13 -17.84 -0.58
CA MET A 963 -20.77 -16.76 0.16
C MET A 963 -19.97 -15.46 -0.03
N THR A 964 -20.59 -14.43 -0.63
CA THR A 964 -19.92 -13.20 -1.06
C THR A 964 -20.25 -11.98 -0.19
N MET A 965 -21.41 -11.96 0.48
CA MET A 965 -21.81 -10.87 1.38
C MET A 965 -22.65 -11.39 2.55
N VAL A 966 -22.50 -10.76 3.72
CA VAL A 966 -23.40 -10.90 4.87
C VAL A 966 -23.67 -9.51 5.45
N LYS A 967 -24.92 -9.21 5.81
CA LYS A 967 -25.37 -7.90 6.33
C LYS A 967 -26.46 -8.06 7.39
N GLY A 968 -26.54 -7.15 8.35
CA GLY A 968 -27.61 -7.10 9.35
C GLY A 968 -27.15 -6.60 10.72
N GLY A 969 -28.11 -6.26 11.57
CA GLY A 969 -27.87 -5.73 12.92
C GLY A 969 -27.57 -4.22 12.97
N VAL A 970 -27.84 -3.61 14.14
CA VAL A 970 -27.77 -2.14 14.34
C VAL A 970 -26.98 -1.70 15.58
N ALA A 971 -26.88 -2.55 16.62
CA ALA A 971 -26.14 -2.28 17.85
C ALA A 971 -25.78 -3.58 18.57
N TYR A 972 -24.71 -3.59 19.37
CA TYR A 972 -24.19 -4.80 20.05
C TYR A 972 -25.19 -5.50 20.99
N ASN A 973 -26.17 -4.77 21.52
CA ASN A 973 -27.18 -5.28 22.44
C ASN A 973 -28.58 -5.40 21.82
N VAL A 974 -28.70 -5.31 20.49
CA VAL A 974 -29.97 -5.39 19.77
C VAL A 974 -29.92 -6.56 18.78
N ILE A 975 -30.77 -7.56 19.02
CA ILE A 975 -30.97 -8.70 18.13
C ILE A 975 -31.59 -8.18 16.81
N PRO A 976 -31.04 -8.53 15.63
CA PRO A 976 -31.52 -7.99 14.35
C PRO A 976 -32.95 -8.42 14.02
N ALA A 977 -33.75 -7.49 13.47
CA ALA A 977 -35.05 -7.79 12.88
C ALA A 977 -34.94 -8.48 11.50
N GLU A 978 -33.80 -8.32 10.82
CA GLU A 978 -33.46 -9.01 9.58
C GLU A 978 -31.94 -9.17 9.41
N MET A 979 -31.53 -10.13 8.59
CA MET A 979 -30.17 -10.29 8.07
C MET A 979 -30.20 -10.77 6.62
N ASP A 980 -29.31 -10.24 5.77
CA ASP A 980 -29.12 -10.64 4.37
C ASP A 980 -27.82 -11.47 4.24
N VAL A 981 -27.85 -12.57 3.49
CA VAL A 981 -26.66 -13.28 2.97
C VAL A 981 -26.73 -13.34 1.44
N SER A 982 -25.59 -13.30 0.76
CA SER A 982 -25.52 -13.48 -0.70
C SER A 982 -24.49 -14.51 -1.12
N PHE A 983 -24.79 -15.23 -2.20
CA PHE A 983 -23.96 -16.25 -2.79
C PHE A 983 -23.76 -16.03 -4.30
N ASP A 984 -22.55 -16.30 -4.78
CA ASP A 984 -22.28 -16.58 -6.20
C ASP A 984 -22.39 -18.09 -6.41
N LEU A 985 -23.23 -18.50 -7.36
CA LEU A 985 -23.43 -19.88 -7.80
C LEU A 985 -23.03 -19.98 -9.28
N ARG A 986 -22.16 -20.93 -9.65
CA ARG A 986 -21.89 -21.30 -11.05
C ARG A 986 -22.33 -22.73 -11.28
N ILE A 987 -23.43 -22.88 -12.02
CA ILE A 987 -24.20 -24.13 -12.12
C ILE A 987 -23.91 -24.82 -13.47
N PRO A 988 -23.53 -26.11 -13.50
CA PRO A 988 -23.24 -26.81 -14.75
C PRO A 988 -24.51 -27.01 -15.61
N PRO A 989 -24.38 -27.11 -16.94
CA PRO A 989 -25.51 -27.33 -17.85
C PRO A 989 -26.17 -28.72 -17.69
N THR A 990 -25.58 -29.61 -16.88
CA THR A 990 -26.10 -30.93 -16.52
C THR A 990 -27.05 -30.94 -15.32
N VAL A 991 -27.16 -29.84 -14.56
CA VAL A 991 -28.08 -29.70 -13.41
C VAL A 991 -29.39 -29.06 -13.87
N ASN A 992 -30.53 -29.68 -13.53
CA ASN A 992 -31.84 -29.07 -13.80
C ASN A 992 -32.02 -27.79 -12.95
N LEU A 993 -31.99 -26.63 -13.61
CA LEU A 993 -32.12 -25.33 -12.95
C LEU A 993 -33.45 -25.16 -12.20
N GLN A 994 -34.54 -25.76 -12.69
CA GLN A 994 -35.86 -25.64 -12.06
C GLN A 994 -35.94 -26.45 -10.76
N GLU A 995 -35.35 -27.65 -10.75
CA GLU A 995 -35.20 -28.45 -9.53
C GLU A 995 -34.25 -27.80 -8.53
N PHE A 996 -33.15 -27.19 -9.00
CA PHE A 996 -32.18 -26.51 -8.13
C PHE A 996 -32.74 -25.22 -7.51
N GLU A 997 -33.55 -24.44 -8.24
CA GLU A 997 -34.33 -23.34 -7.64
C GLU A 997 -35.38 -23.86 -6.65
N GLY A 998 -36.00 -25.00 -6.94
CA GLY A 998 -36.87 -25.71 -6.00
C GLY A 998 -36.14 -26.09 -4.70
N GLN A 999 -34.90 -26.58 -4.81
CA GLN A 999 -34.05 -26.94 -3.68
C GLN A 999 -33.64 -25.70 -2.86
N ILE A 1000 -33.22 -24.61 -3.53
CA ILE A 1000 -32.94 -23.32 -2.88
C ILE A 1000 -34.19 -22.79 -2.14
N LYS A 1001 -35.36 -22.88 -2.77
CA LYS A 1001 -36.64 -22.48 -2.18
C LYS A 1001 -36.97 -23.33 -0.95
N GLN A 1002 -36.70 -24.63 -1.00
CA GLN A 1002 -36.89 -25.53 0.13
C GLN A 1002 -35.93 -25.20 1.29
N TRP A 1003 -34.64 -24.96 1.04
CA TRP A 1003 -33.69 -24.53 2.08
C TRP A 1003 -34.08 -23.19 2.74
N CYS A 1004 -34.58 -22.24 1.96
CA CYS A 1004 -35.11 -20.98 2.51
C CYS A 1004 -36.33 -21.26 3.40
N LYS A 1005 -37.29 -22.05 2.90
CA LYS A 1005 -38.50 -22.42 3.64
C LYS A 1005 -38.21 -23.15 4.94
N GLU A 1006 -37.24 -24.07 4.93
CA GLU A 1006 -36.78 -24.81 6.11
C GLU A 1006 -36.19 -23.90 7.19
N ALA A 1007 -35.55 -22.79 6.79
CA ALA A 1007 -35.08 -21.76 7.71
C ALA A 1007 -36.21 -20.82 8.20
N GLY A 1008 -37.31 -20.68 7.46
CA GLY A 1008 -38.54 -20.03 7.91
C GLY A 1008 -39.51 -19.72 6.77
N GLU A 1009 -40.82 -19.76 7.05
CA GLU A 1009 -41.89 -19.41 6.09
C GLU A 1009 -41.82 -17.94 5.60
N ASP A 1010 -41.10 -17.08 6.31
CA ASP A 1010 -40.84 -15.67 6.00
C ASP A 1010 -39.46 -15.40 5.37
N VAL A 1011 -38.62 -16.42 5.20
CA VAL A 1011 -37.30 -16.28 4.54
C VAL A 1011 -37.49 -16.20 3.03
N THR A 1012 -37.00 -15.12 2.43
CA THR A 1012 -37.19 -14.84 1.00
C THR A 1012 -35.86 -14.74 0.27
N TYR A 1013 -35.87 -14.89 -1.05
CA TYR A 1013 -34.66 -14.71 -1.87
C TYR A 1013 -34.96 -13.93 -3.15
N LYS A 1014 -33.91 -13.30 -3.69
CA LYS A 1014 -33.92 -12.49 -4.90
C LYS A 1014 -32.64 -12.75 -5.69
N PHE A 1015 -32.75 -12.85 -7.02
CA PHE A 1015 -31.57 -12.90 -7.89
C PHE A 1015 -31.16 -11.49 -8.32
N ALA A 1016 -29.87 -11.19 -8.23
CA ALA A 1016 -29.24 -10.04 -8.87
C ALA A 1016 -28.88 -10.36 -10.34
N GLN A 1017 -28.52 -11.61 -10.62
CA GLN A 1017 -28.32 -12.17 -11.96
C GLN A 1017 -28.80 -13.63 -11.96
N LYS A 1018 -29.49 -14.04 -13.03
CA LYS A 1018 -29.98 -15.41 -13.21
C LYS A 1018 -30.03 -15.76 -14.69
N HIS A 1019 -29.14 -16.61 -15.16
CA HIS A 1019 -29.21 -17.16 -16.52
C HIS A 1019 -30.03 -18.46 -16.52
N MET A 1020 -30.82 -18.72 -17.58
CA MET A 1020 -31.70 -19.91 -17.65
C MET A 1020 -31.43 -20.80 -18.86
N ASN A 1021 -30.48 -20.44 -19.72
CA ASN A 1021 -30.19 -21.20 -20.93
C ASN A 1021 -29.05 -22.20 -20.68
N GLN A 1022 -29.25 -23.44 -21.11
CA GLN A 1022 -28.29 -24.54 -20.97
C GLN A 1022 -27.96 -25.17 -22.34
N ASN A 1023 -28.14 -24.42 -23.44
CA ASN A 1023 -27.89 -24.91 -24.79
C ASN A 1023 -26.39 -25.21 -24.96
N LEU A 1024 -26.10 -26.42 -25.43
CA LEU A 1024 -24.77 -26.93 -25.70
C LEU A 1024 -24.56 -27.07 -27.21
N THR A 1025 -23.35 -26.76 -27.66
CA THR A 1025 -22.92 -27.15 -29.01
C THR A 1025 -22.62 -28.64 -29.03
N SER A 1026 -23.05 -29.34 -30.08
CA SER A 1026 -22.78 -30.78 -30.21
C SER A 1026 -21.28 -31.02 -30.39
N THR A 1027 -20.70 -31.93 -29.60
CA THR A 1027 -19.30 -32.41 -29.78
C THR A 1027 -19.24 -33.87 -30.22
N LYS A 1028 -20.26 -34.29 -31.00
CA LYS A 1028 -20.40 -35.63 -31.58
C LYS A 1028 -19.87 -35.62 -33.01
N GLU A 1029 -19.21 -36.70 -33.42
CA GLU A 1029 -18.61 -36.83 -34.77
C GLU A 1029 -19.65 -36.90 -35.91
N ASN A 1030 -20.96 -36.90 -35.61
CA ASN A 1030 -22.03 -36.77 -36.60
C ASN A 1030 -22.56 -35.33 -36.77
N ASP A 1031 -22.04 -34.36 -36.02
CA ASP A 1031 -22.27 -32.94 -36.24
C ASP A 1031 -21.26 -32.41 -37.29
N PRO A 1032 -21.69 -31.82 -38.42
CA PRO A 1032 -20.76 -31.41 -39.49
C PRO A 1032 -19.79 -30.29 -39.10
N TRP A 1033 -20.14 -29.41 -38.15
CA TRP A 1033 -19.24 -28.36 -37.68
C TRP A 1033 -18.18 -28.93 -36.73
N TRP A 1034 -18.60 -29.73 -35.75
CA TRP A 1034 -17.67 -30.37 -34.80
C TRP A 1034 -16.72 -31.36 -35.50
N SER A 1035 -17.26 -32.23 -36.37
CA SER A 1035 -16.43 -33.21 -37.08
C SER A 1035 -15.38 -32.52 -37.94
N THR A 1036 -15.76 -31.45 -38.65
CA THR A 1036 -14.83 -30.64 -39.46
C THR A 1036 -13.80 -29.89 -38.61
N PHE A 1037 -14.22 -29.24 -37.51
CA PHE A 1037 -13.32 -28.59 -36.55
C PHE A 1037 -12.31 -29.58 -35.97
N SER A 1038 -12.79 -30.70 -35.44
CA SER A 1038 -11.93 -31.68 -34.78
C SER A 1038 -11.03 -32.41 -35.77
N ALA A 1039 -11.49 -32.68 -37.00
CA ALA A 1039 -10.66 -33.24 -38.07
C ALA A 1039 -9.50 -32.30 -38.46
N ALA A 1040 -9.76 -30.99 -38.56
CA ALA A 1040 -8.71 -30.00 -38.82
C ALA A 1040 -7.65 -29.96 -37.69
N CYS A 1041 -8.08 -29.98 -36.43
CA CYS A 1041 -7.17 -30.08 -35.28
C CYS A 1041 -6.39 -31.41 -35.25
N LYS A 1042 -7.05 -32.55 -35.50
CA LYS A 1042 -6.41 -33.87 -35.61
C LYS A 1042 -5.35 -33.88 -36.72
N ALA A 1043 -5.62 -33.26 -37.87
CA ALA A 1043 -4.67 -33.11 -38.99
C ALA A 1043 -3.48 -32.18 -38.68
N MET A 1044 -3.58 -31.33 -37.65
CA MET A 1044 -2.48 -30.52 -37.11
C MET A 1044 -1.77 -31.19 -35.92
N ASN A 1045 -2.04 -32.48 -35.65
CA ASN A 1045 -1.56 -33.23 -34.49
C ASN A 1045 -1.88 -32.57 -33.13
N MET A 1046 -3.05 -31.93 -33.02
CA MET A 1046 -3.49 -31.24 -31.80
C MET A 1046 -4.36 -32.16 -30.93
N THR A 1047 -3.92 -32.41 -29.69
CA THR A 1047 -4.77 -32.99 -28.64
C THR A 1047 -5.84 -31.97 -28.23
N LEU A 1048 -7.10 -32.38 -28.21
CA LEU A 1048 -8.23 -31.55 -27.78
C LEU A 1048 -8.83 -32.07 -26.48
N GLU A 1049 -8.96 -31.19 -25.49
CA GLU A 1049 -9.70 -31.44 -24.24
C GLU A 1049 -11.07 -30.74 -24.34
N LYS A 1050 -12.15 -31.41 -23.97
CA LYS A 1050 -13.52 -30.90 -24.13
C LYS A 1050 -14.13 -30.56 -22.78
N GLU A 1051 -14.43 -29.29 -22.55
CA GLU A 1051 -14.85 -28.79 -21.24
C GLU A 1051 -16.12 -27.94 -21.31
N ILE A 1052 -16.79 -27.82 -20.17
CA ILE A 1052 -17.75 -26.74 -19.90
C ILE A 1052 -16.96 -25.57 -19.33
N PHE A 1053 -17.05 -24.41 -19.99
CA PHE A 1053 -16.29 -23.22 -19.62
C PHE A 1053 -16.60 -22.81 -18.17
N PRO A 1054 -15.59 -22.57 -17.32
CA PRO A 1054 -15.79 -22.45 -15.88
C PRO A 1054 -16.42 -21.11 -15.47
N ALA A 1055 -16.32 -20.08 -16.32
CA ALA A 1055 -17.02 -18.80 -16.19
C ALA A 1055 -18.17 -18.72 -17.22
N ALA A 1056 -18.27 -17.66 -18.01
CA ALA A 1056 -19.21 -17.51 -19.12
C ALA A 1056 -18.56 -16.63 -20.22
N THR A 1057 -18.94 -16.82 -21.49
CA THR A 1057 -18.48 -16.07 -22.68
C THR A 1057 -19.67 -15.59 -23.51
N ASP A 1058 -19.47 -14.77 -24.53
CA ASP A 1058 -20.53 -14.31 -25.44
C ASP A 1058 -21.29 -15.46 -26.14
N SER A 1059 -20.65 -16.62 -26.31
CA SER A 1059 -21.25 -17.86 -26.85
C SER A 1059 -22.57 -18.27 -26.20
N ARG A 1060 -22.81 -18.00 -24.91
CA ARG A 1060 -24.11 -18.29 -24.26
C ARG A 1060 -25.28 -17.65 -25.02
N PHE A 1061 -25.10 -16.44 -25.52
CA PHE A 1061 -26.15 -15.70 -26.22
C PHE A 1061 -26.32 -16.18 -27.67
N ILE A 1062 -25.23 -16.59 -28.33
CA ILE A 1062 -25.25 -17.21 -29.65
C ILE A 1062 -25.97 -18.58 -29.60
N ARG A 1063 -25.60 -19.44 -28.63
CA ARG A 1063 -26.28 -20.73 -28.41
C ARG A 1063 -27.73 -20.56 -27.96
N ALA A 1064 -28.07 -19.50 -27.24
CA ALA A 1064 -29.44 -19.20 -26.84
C ALA A 1064 -30.38 -18.88 -28.02
N VAL A 1065 -29.87 -18.36 -29.15
CA VAL A 1065 -30.64 -18.19 -30.40
C VAL A 1065 -30.52 -19.38 -31.38
N GLY A 1066 -29.97 -20.51 -30.92
CA GLY A 1066 -29.94 -21.77 -31.66
C GLY A 1066 -28.73 -21.99 -32.57
N ILE A 1067 -27.74 -21.10 -32.54
CA ILE A 1067 -26.53 -21.21 -33.37
C ILE A 1067 -25.44 -21.95 -32.57
N PRO A 1068 -24.79 -22.99 -33.14
CA PRO A 1068 -23.67 -23.66 -32.48
C PRO A 1068 -22.45 -22.71 -32.38
N ALA A 1069 -21.93 -22.55 -31.16
CA ALA A 1069 -20.75 -21.73 -30.86
C ALA A 1069 -19.74 -22.52 -30.03
N ILE A 1070 -18.46 -22.41 -30.37
CA ILE A 1070 -17.35 -23.08 -29.66
C ILE A 1070 -16.34 -22.04 -29.20
N GLY A 1071 -16.10 -22.00 -27.89
CA GLY A 1071 -15.00 -21.25 -27.30
C GLY A 1071 -13.66 -21.95 -27.53
N PHE A 1072 -12.72 -21.28 -28.20
CA PHE A 1072 -11.43 -21.86 -28.59
C PHE A 1072 -10.32 -20.82 -28.79
N SER A 1073 -9.42 -20.73 -27.82
CA SER A 1073 -8.15 -19.99 -27.92
C SER A 1073 -6.97 -20.96 -28.10
N PRO A 1074 -6.13 -20.82 -29.13
CA PRO A 1074 -5.03 -21.75 -29.43
C PRO A 1074 -3.79 -21.53 -28.54
N MET A 1075 -3.96 -21.58 -27.21
CA MET A 1075 -2.94 -21.23 -26.20
C MET A 1075 -2.52 -22.44 -25.34
N ASN A 1076 -1.86 -23.45 -25.95
CA ASN A 1076 -1.27 -24.56 -25.18
C ASN A 1076 0.07 -24.18 -24.51
N ARG A 1077 0.53 -25.01 -23.57
CA ARG A 1077 1.73 -24.82 -22.72
C ARG A 1077 1.80 -23.45 -22.02
N THR A 1078 0.64 -22.87 -21.72
CA THR A 1078 0.52 -21.48 -21.27
C THR A 1078 -0.23 -21.43 -19.93
N PRO A 1079 0.31 -20.78 -18.89
CA PRO A 1079 -0.38 -20.67 -17.60
C PRO A 1079 -1.65 -19.82 -17.77
N ILE A 1080 -2.72 -20.22 -17.09
CA ILE A 1080 -4.00 -19.51 -17.06
C ILE A 1080 -3.82 -18.24 -16.21
N LEU A 1081 -3.73 -17.09 -16.86
CA LEU A 1081 -3.43 -15.79 -16.23
C LEU A 1081 -4.41 -14.66 -16.61
N LEU A 1082 -5.47 -14.96 -17.38
CA LEU A 1082 -6.55 -14.01 -17.63
C LEU A 1082 -7.02 -13.37 -16.31
N HIS A 1083 -7.21 -12.05 -16.36
CA HIS A 1083 -7.63 -11.19 -15.24
C HIS A 1083 -6.64 -11.11 -14.05
N ASP A 1084 -5.64 -11.97 -13.95
CA ASP A 1084 -4.59 -11.91 -12.93
C ASP A 1084 -3.57 -10.78 -13.21
N HIS A 1085 -2.66 -10.57 -12.28
CA HIS A 1085 -1.51 -9.67 -12.42
C HIS A 1085 -0.42 -10.32 -13.25
N ASN A 1086 0.26 -9.54 -14.10
CA ASN A 1086 1.33 -10.05 -14.97
C ASN A 1086 0.83 -11.04 -16.04
N GLU A 1087 -0.44 -10.94 -16.44
CA GLU A 1087 -0.98 -11.64 -17.62
C GLU A 1087 -0.04 -11.44 -18.82
N TYR A 1088 0.34 -12.56 -19.45
CA TYR A 1088 1.19 -12.56 -20.63
C TYR A 1088 0.80 -13.69 -21.58
N LEU A 1089 1.17 -13.49 -22.85
CA LEU A 1089 1.23 -14.56 -23.85
C LEU A 1089 2.61 -14.55 -24.50
N ASN A 1090 3.22 -15.72 -24.68
CA ASN A 1090 4.49 -15.82 -25.38
C ASN A 1090 4.28 -15.65 -26.89
N GLU A 1091 5.13 -14.86 -27.55
CA GLU A 1091 5.02 -14.57 -28.98
C GLU A 1091 4.95 -15.81 -29.87
N GLN A 1092 5.62 -16.91 -29.48
CA GLN A 1092 5.67 -18.13 -30.29
C GLN A 1092 4.34 -18.91 -30.18
N VAL A 1093 3.67 -18.86 -29.02
CA VAL A 1093 2.30 -19.38 -28.85
C VAL A 1093 1.30 -18.50 -29.61
N PHE A 1094 1.44 -17.17 -29.49
CA PHE A 1094 0.62 -16.22 -30.25
C PHE A 1094 0.73 -16.44 -31.76
N LEU A 1095 1.95 -16.55 -32.31
CA LEU A 1095 2.19 -16.78 -33.74
C LEU A 1095 1.69 -18.16 -34.20
N LYS A 1096 1.87 -19.21 -33.38
CA LYS A 1096 1.33 -20.56 -33.62
C LYS A 1096 -0.20 -20.53 -33.75
N GLY A 1097 -0.89 -19.73 -32.93
CA GLY A 1097 -2.34 -19.55 -33.01
C GLY A 1097 -2.83 -18.98 -34.34
N ILE A 1098 -2.08 -18.03 -34.93
CA ILE A 1098 -2.37 -17.53 -36.30
C ILE A 1098 -2.35 -18.69 -37.29
N SER A 1099 -1.27 -19.49 -37.28
CA SER A 1099 -1.09 -20.64 -38.18
C SER A 1099 -2.14 -21.74 -37.98
N ILE A 1100 -2.73 -21.85 -36.79
CA ILE A 1100 -3.85 -22.75 -36.49
C ILE A 1100 -5.14 -22.23 -37.16
N TYR A 1101 -5.48 -20.95 -36.98
CA TYR A 1101 -6.68 -20.37 -37.63
C TYR A 1101 -6.56 -20.29 -39.16
N GLU A 1102 -5.35 -20.15 -39.71
CA GLU A 1102 -5.09 -20.28 -41.16
C GLU A 1102 -5.52 -21.65 -41.73
N LYS A 1103 -5.58 -22.70 -40.91
CA LYS A 1103 -6.11 -24.02 -41.32
C LYS A 1103 -7.55 -24.23 -40.90
N LEU A 1104 -7.98 -23.73 -39.73
CA LEU A 1104 -9.37 -23.82 -39.28
C LEU A 1104 -10.33 -23.04 -40.17
N ILE A 1105 -10.04 -21.76 -40.46
CA ILE A 1105 -10.98 -20.86 -41.19
C ILE A 1105 -11.33 -21.43 -42.57
N PRO A 1106 -10.38 -21.84 -43.44
CA PRO A 1106 -10.74 -22.40 -44.74
C PRO A 1106 -11.41 -23.76 -44.66
N THR A 1107 -11.12 -24.56 -43.62
CA THR A 1107 -11.67 -25.91 -43.46
C THR A 1107 -13.13 -25.85 -42.99
N LEU A 1108 -13.42 -25.00 -42.00
CA LEU A 1108 -14.80 -24.68 -41.58
C LEU A 1108 -15.58 -24.02 -42.72
N ALA A 1109 -14.97 -23.08 -43.46
CA ALA A 1109 -15.62 -22.44 -44.61
C ALA A 1109 -15.84 -23.37 -45.81
N SER A 1110 -15.40 -24.64 -45.72
CA SER A 1110 -15.63 -25.71 -46.69
C SER A 1110 -16.61 -26.78 -46.19
N VAL A 1111 -17.26 -26.60 -45.02
CA VAL A 1111 -18.36 -27.48 -44.55
C VAL A 1111 -19.45 -27.57 -45.63
N PRO A 1112 -19.85 -28.77 -46.09
CA PRO A 1112 -20.87 -28.96 -47.14
C PRO A 1112 -22.19 -28.24 -46.85
N ALA A 1113 -23.01 -28.02 -47.88
CA ALA A 1113 -24.34 -27.45 -47.69
C ALA A 1113 -25.23 -28.40 -46.86
N PHE A 1114 -25.94 -27.85 -45.88
CA PHE A 1114 -26.99 -28.55 -45.13
C PHE A 1114 -28.28 -28.64 -45.98
N PRO A 1115 -29.19 -29.59 -45.71
CA PRO A 1115 -30.42 -29.77 -46.50
C PRO A 1115 -31.40 -28.58 -46.48
N ASP A 1116 -31.23 -27.62 -45.57
CA ASP A 1116 -31.98 -26.36 -45.46
C ASP A 1116 -31.26 -25.15 -46.09
N GLU A 1117 -30.09 -25.36 -46.71
CA GLU A 1117 -29.31 -24.34 -47.43
C GLU A 1117 -29.25 -24.54 -48.96
N ALA A 1118 -29.75 -25.68 -49.45
CA ALA A 1118 -29.48 -26.23 -50.78
C ALA A 1118 -30.54 -25.89 -51.84
#